data_AF-A0A260Z4K5-F1
#
_entry.id   AF-A0A260Z4K5-F1
#
_cell.length_a   1.000
_cell.length_b   1.000
_cell.length_c   1.000
_cell.angle_alpha   90.00
_cell.angle_beta   90.00
_cell.angle_gamma   90.00
#
_symmetry.space_group_name_H-M   'P 1'
#
loop_
_entity.id
_entity.type
_entity.pdbx_description
1 polymer ?
#
loop_
_entity_poly.entity_id
_entity_poly.type
_entity_poly.pdbx_seq_one_letter_code
_entity_poly.pdbx_strand_id
1 'polypeptide(L)'
;MDEREVKKDAEPISLKQKIIDILLGRQAEKEEEQGEITASFIKYVQSERPYKLAAAFFFVILVFFIGIPMWYLTTSTYRAPFPTFPSNRSITVSTRINFAITSNLLVEDVEKLMKELEINMTTKEVVSPLEFLWTTKYLGVRSFEQLEQDHSVDVVEDKEFFEVFVALVPEKDWIHYSATRVQLGIGKWNFIQWPVKTEEKQKASSRVTELVSETLIDIPHLNSIVRRDLRQKMQPWQIAALPLSHQKRLVWDSAPLATSYHIQVIHLHENSEISKESLKQQEITTKALRKFAEKVKGVTRVEVSSEHLWDFEPTMQFLAKDVQERWTLTHEAMEELIKKVDSQMQTSLEQETVLRFVILETTEPVVVLDETGEDIHGVAVASWGAVLTRNEATESKAIAAIRIQMGMDAELSIGWHRPPVAVCPWEIARARLRASVDNAMRAASAIRALDQLAQKISNIAINNDVADRATRAVTILDDVVRPGRVLHFERLLEARRLADSANNDHSLLAMLYFPMDQRTAVLIPLAVPIILPIGKLIYSIGMEGLRTPVPEGGELVCYRNEEDQQLCLKVEYSREMLSSSIFCHQRPTGLKTVAEEMPELLGLPQPIPLTSDITSLDSSVHHPCRIYTAVRGPVMEANETNRMLSNHRDLQKRLLNMSLQGEPGYFIDCFETPAAREIRNPQFT
;
A
#
# COMPACT_ATOMS: atom_id res chain seq x y z
N MET A 1 17.56 -22.25 -87.87
CA MET A 1 16.25 -21.66 -88.14
C MET A 1 15.61 -21.40 -86.79
N ASP A 2 15.32 -20.12 -86.60
CA ASP A 2 14.58 -19.47 -85.50
C ASP A 2 13.29 -20.22 -85.11
N GLU A 3 12.68 -20.08 -83.94
CA GLU A 3 12.43 -18.86 -83.17
C GLU A 3 12.41 -19.12 -81.65
N ARG A 4 12.75 -18.06 -80.90
CA ARG A 4 12.60 -17.95 -79.44
C ARG A 4 11.16 -17.53 -79.13
N GLU A 5 10.51 -18.17 -78.17
CA GLU A 5 9.40 -17.55 -77.44
C GLU A 5 9.65 -17.53 -75.93
N VAL A 6 9.40 -16.35 -75.38
CA VAL A 6 9.73 -15.87 -74.05
C VAL A 6 8.66 -16.37 -73.06
N LYS A 7 9.05 -17.13 -72.04
CA LYS A 7 8.23 -17.36 -70.84
C LYS A 7 8.19 -16.07 -70.01
N LYS A 8 7.00 -15.50 -69.82
CA LYS A 8 6.72 -14.53 -68.76
C LYS A 8 6.24 -15.29 -67.52
N ASP A 9 7.05 -15.26 -66.47
CA ASP A 9 6.66 -15.72 -65.14
C ASP A 9 5.66 -14.73 -64.53
N ALA A 10 4.56 -15.26 -63.97
CA ALA A 10 3.54 -14.49 -63.27
C ALA A 10 3.86 -14.43 -61.75
N GLU A 11 3.68 -13.25 -61.16
CA GLU A 11 3.97 -12.92 -59.75
C GLU A 11 3.10 -13.67 -58.72
N PRO A 12 3.58 -13.85 -57.48
CA PRO A 12 2.86 -14.57 -56.44
C PRO A 12 1.78 -13.71 -55.76
N ILE A 13 0.52 -14.17 -55.83
CA ILE A 13 -0.65 -13.52 -55.19
C ILE A 13 -0.51 -13.48 -53.66
N SER A 14 -0.74 -12.31 -53.08
CA SER A 14 -0.70 -11.99 -51.64
C SER A 14 -1.61 -12.89 -50.78
N LEU A 15 -1.11 -13.28 -49.60
CA LEU A 15 -1.80 -14.13 -48.62
C LEU A 15 -3.16 -13.57 -48.18
N LYS A 16 -3.33 -12.24 -48.24
CA LYS A 16 -4.61 -11.55 -47.96
C LYS A 16 -5.69 -11.88 -49.00
N GLN A 17 -5.37 -11.89 -50.29
CA GLN A 17 -6.33 -12.33 -51.34
C GLN A 17 -6.75 -13.78 -51.11
N LYS A 18 -5.82 -14.68 -50.77
CA LYS A 18 -6.15 -16.10 -50.52
C LYS A 18 -7.13 -16.29 -49.36
N ILE A 19 -6.98 -15.52 -48.28
CA ILE A 19 -7.88 -15.60 -47.13
C ILE A 19 -9.26 -15.03 -47.49
N ILE A 20 -9.31 -13.94 -48.26
CA ILE A 20 -10.55 -13.34 -48.76
C ILE A 20 -11.29 -14.29 -49.71
N ASP A 21 -10.58 -14.97 -50.61
CA ASP A 21 -11.16 -15.94 -51.53
C ASP A 21 -11.68 -17.20 -50.82
N ILE A 22 -11.01 -17.65 -49.75
CA ILE A 22 -11.48 -18.75 -48.88
C ILE A 22 -12.73 -18.34 -48.09
N LEU A 23 -12.76 -17.13 -47.51
CA LEU A 23 -13.90 -16.60 -46.76
C LEU A 23 -15.14 -16.36 -47.64
N LEU A 24 -14.93 -15.99 -48.91
CA LEU A 24 -16.00 -15.80 -49.90
C LEU A 24 -16.39 -17.10 -50.61
N GLY A 25 -15.72 -18.22 -50.34
CA GLY A 25 -15.99 -19.51 -50.97
C GLY A 25 -15.66 -19.56 -52.47
N ARG A 26 -14.77 -18.69 -52.96
CA ARG A 26 -14.24 -18.78 -54.33
C ARG A 26 -13.13 -19.83 -54.33
N GLN A 27 -13.50 -21.08 -54.61
CA GLN A 27 -12.49 -22.04 -55.03
C GLN A 27 -11.91 -21.59 -56.37
N ALA A 28 -10.58 -21.53 -56.44
CA ALA A 28 -9.87 -21.36 -57.70
C ALA A 28 -10.26 -22.54 -58.61
N GLU A 29 -10.96 -22.23 -59.70
CA GLU A 29 -11.32 -23.16 -60.76
C GLU A 29 -10.05 -23.84 -61.29
N LYS A 30 -9.76 -25.03 -60.76
CA LYS A 30 -9.08 -26.06 -61.52
C LYS A 30 -10.17 -26.78 -62.29
N GLU A 31 -9.98 -26.86 -63.60
CA GLU A 31 -10.79 -27.56 -64.59
C GLU A 31 -11.54 -28.76 -63.98
N GLU A 32 -12.79 -28.53 -63.58
CA GLU A 32 -13.76 -29.58 -63.28
C GLU A 32 -14.72 -29.66 -64.47
N GLU A 33 -14.89 -30.88 -64.96
CA GLU A 33 -15.81 -31.24 -66.03
C GLU A 33 -17.20 -30.63 -65.80
N GLN A 34 -17.74 -29.99 -66.83
CA GLN A 34 -19.12 -29.51 -66.86
C GLN A 34 -20.09 -30.69 -66.75
N GLY A 35 -20.43 -31.10 -65.53
CA GLY A 35 -21.65 -31.81 -65.25
C GLY A 35 -22.82 -30.83 -65.29
N GLU A 36 -23.74 -31.00 -66.25
CA GLU A 36 -24.99 -30.23 -66.29
C GLU A 36 -25.74 -30.39 -64.96
N ILE A 37 -25.82 -29.32 -64.18
CA ILE A 37 -26.67 -29.27 -62.98
C ILE A 37 -28.11 -29.39 -63.46
N THR A 38 -28.70 -30.57 -63.29
CA THR A 38 -30.05 -30.86 -63.78
C THR A 38 -31.07 -29.94 -63.10
N ALA A 39 -32.04 -29.40 -63.84
CA ALA A 39 -33.10 -28.53 -63.30
C ALA A 39 -33.85 -29.15 -62.10
N SER A 40 -33.88 -30.48 -62.01
CA SER A 40 -34.39 -31.24 -60.86
C SER A 40 -33.59 -31.00 -59.58
N PHE A 41 -32.27 -30.85 -59.65
CA PHE A 41 -31.40 -30.56 -58.51
C PHE A 41 -31.61 -29.13 -58.00
N ILE A 42 -31.77 -28.15 -58.90
CA ILE A 42 -32.07 -26.76 -58.53
C ILE A 42 -33.43 -26.68 -57.82
N LYS A 43 -34.44 -27.39 -58.35
CA LYS A 43 -35.79 -27.45 -57.76
C LYS A 43 -35.80 -28.18 -56.41
N TYR A 44 -35.00 -29.24 -56.26
CA TYR A 44 -34.78 -29.93 -54.98
C TYR A 44 -34.12 -29.01 -53.94
N VAL A 45 -33.03 -28.33 -54.31
CA VAL A 45 -32.33 -27.37 -53.43
C VAL A 45 -33.22 -26.20 -53.01
N GLN A 46 -34.10 -25.72 -53.89
CA GLN A 46 -35.08 -24.67 -53.58
C GLN A 46 -36.12 -25.14 -52.54
N SER A 47 -36.57 -26.40 -52.62
CA SER A 47 -37.55 -26.97 -51.68
C SER A 47 -37.00 -27.17 -50.26
N GLU A 48 -35.69 -27.36 -50.10
CA GLU A 48 -35.02 -27.52 -48.80
C GLU A 48 -34.66 -26.18 -48.11
N ARG A 49 -34.67 -25.05 -48.83
CA ARG A 49 -34.32 -23.72 -48.27
C ARG A 49 -35.10 -23.36 -46.99
N PRO A 50 -36.43 -23.52 -46.89
CA PRO A 50 -37.16 -23.19 -45.67
C PRO A 50 -36.74 -24.07 -44.48
N TYR A 51 -36.44 -25.34 -44.72
CA TYR A 51 -35.95 -26.26 -43.69
C TYR A 51 -34.54 -25.91 -43.23
N LYS A 52 -33.65 -25.50 -44.17
CA LYS A 52 -32.30 -25.02 -43.84
C LYS A 52 -32.33 -23.71 -43.06
N LEU A 53 -33.22 -22.79 -43.42
CA LEU A 53 -33.44 -21.53 -42.68
C LEU A 53 -34.02 -21.79 -41.28
N ALA A 54 -35.01 -22.67 -41.17
CA ALA A 54 -35.60 -23.05 -39.89
C ALA A 54 -34.58 -23.77 -38.99
N ALA A 55 -33.77 -24.67 -39.55
CA ALA A 55 -32.70 -25.36 -38.81
C ALA A 55 -31.61 -24.39 -38.36
N ALA A 56 -31.19 -23.45 -39.21
CA ALA A 56 -30.24 -22.40 -38.85
C ALA A 56 -30.81 -21.48 -37.74
N PHE A 57 -32.07 -21.08 -37.85
CA PHE A 57 -32.74 -20.26 -36.85
C PHE A 57 -32.83 -20.98 -35.49
N PHE A 58 -33.22 -22.26 -35.49
CA PHE A 58 -33.28 -23.08 -34.28
C PHE A 58 -31.90 -23.26 -33.65
N PHE A 59 -30.86 -23.46 -34.45
CA PHE A 59 -29.47 -23.55 -33.98
C PHE A 59 -29.00 -22.25 -33.32
N VAL A 60 -29.32 -21.10 -33.91
CA VAL A 60 -29.00 -19.78 -33.32
C VAL A 60 -29.71 -19.58 -31.99
N ILE A 61 -30.99 -19.94 -31.89
CA ILE A 61 -31.75 -19.93 -30.64
C ILE A 61 -31.05 -20.83 -29.60
N LEU A 62 -30.71 -22.07 -29.96
CA LEU A 62 -30.06 -22.99 -29.04
C LEU A 62 -28.73 -22.43 -28.52
N VAL A 63 -27.89 -21.87 -29.39
CA VAL A 63 -26.62 -21.31 -28.92
C VAL A 63 -26.82 -20.06 -28.08
N PHE A 64 -27.76 -19.18 -28.43
CA PHE A 64 -28.00 -17.96 -27.65
C PHE A 64 -28.61 -18.25 -26.27
N PHE A 65 -29.58 -19.16 -26.20
CA PHE A 65 -30.30 -19.46 -24.96
C PHE A 65 -29.66 -20.57 -24.10
N ILE A 66 -28.85 -21.46 -24.68
CA ILE A 66 -28.20 -22.56 -23.94
C ILE A 66 -26.68 -22.43 -24.02
N GLY A 67 -26.11 -22.23 -25.21
CA GLY A 67 -24.67 -22.18 -25.42
C GLY A 67 -23.96 -21.04 -24.69
N ILE A 68 -24.44 -19.79 -24.83
CA ILE A 68 -23.88 -18.61 -24.17
C ILE A 68 -24.01 -18.70 -22.64
N PRO A 69 -25.18 -19.05 -22.05
CA PRO A 69 -25.30 -19.21 -20.60
C PRO A 69 -24.47 -20.35 -20.03
N MET A 70 -24.44 -21.52 -20.69
CA MET A 70 -23.60 -22.64 -20.27
C MET A 70 -22.13 -22.26 -20.30
N TRP A 71 -21.67 -21.64 -21.39
CA TRP A 71 -20.30 -21.13 -21.49
C TRP A 71 -20.01 -20.14 -20.37
N TYR A 72 -20.88 -19.17 -20.12
CA TYR A 72 -20.70 -18.17 -19.07
C TYR A 72 -20.56 -18.82 -17.69
N LEU A 73 -21.42 -19.79 -17.35
CA LEU A 73 -21.36 -20.54 -16.09
C LEU A 73 -20.06 -21.35 -15.97
N THR A 74 -19.69 -22.11 -17.01
CA THR A 74 -18.48 -22.96 -16.99
C THR A 74 -17.17 -22.19 -17.02
N THR A 75 -17.18 -20.94 -17.48
CA THR A 75 -15.98 -20.08 -17.58
C THR A 75 -15.95 -18.98 -16.51
N SER A 76 -16.96 -18.93 -15.65
CA SER A 76 -16.96 -18.05 -14.48
C SER A 76 -16.07 -18.62 -13.38
N THR A 77 -15.27 -17.77 -12.76
CA THR A 77 -14.47 -18.15 -11.59
C THR A 77 -15.37 -18.17 -10.35
N TYR A 78 -15.37 -19.28 -9.61
CA TYR A 78 -16.11 -19.36 -8.36
C TYR A 78 -15.55 -18.37 -7.33
N ARG A 79 -16.45 -17.68 -6.63
CA ARG A 79 -16.13 -16.70 -5.59
C ARG A 79 -17.06 -16.89 -4.40
N ALA A 80 -16.50 -17.36 -3.30
CA ALA A 80 -17.22 -17.40 -2.05
C ALA A 80 -17.47 -15.96 -1.53
N PRO A 81 -18.71 -15.59 -1.19
CA PRO A 81 -19.01 -14.28 -0.62
C PRO A 81 -18.50 -14.19 0.82
N PHE A 82 -18.02 -13.01 1.22
CA PHE A 82 -17.62 -12.71 2.59
C PHE A 82 -18.06 -11.28 2.94
N PRO A 83 -18.37 -10.98 4.22
CA PRO A 83 -18.71 -9.63 4.64
C PRO A 83 -17.47 -8.73 4.65
N THR A 84 -17.68 -7.43 4.52
CA THR A 84 -16.61 -6.43 4.64
C THR A 84 -16.85 -5.54 5.85
N PHE A 85 -15.78 -5.01 6.45
CA PHE A 85 -15.88 -4.02 7.52
C PHE A 85 -16.03 -2.62 6.89
N PRO A 86 -17.24 -2.01 6.94
CA PRO A 86 -17.51 -0.82 6.14
C PRO A 86 -16.69 0.38 6.64
N SER A 87 -16.41 1.33 5.74
CA SER A 87 -15.55 2.49 6.05
C SER A 87 -16.18 3.47 7.05
N ASN A 88 -17.49 3.42 7.23
CA ASN A 88 -18.25 4.29 8.14
C ASN A 88 -18.32 3.78 9.58
N ARG A 89 -17.80 2.58 9.86
CA ARG A 89 -17.91 1.97 11.18
C ARG A 89 -16.81 2.50 12.08
N SER A 90 -17.22 3.13 13.18
CA SER A 90 -16.30 3.69 14.16
C SER A 90 -15.71 2.60 15.06
N ILE A 91 -14.50 2.86 15.55
CA ILE A 91 -13.84 2.08 16.59
C ILE A 91 -14.00 2.83 17.90
N THR A 92 -14.98 2.43 18.70
CA THR A 92 -15.29 3.12 19.96
C THR A 92 -14.46 2.58 21.13
N VAL A 93 -13.76 3.47 21.83
CA VAL A 93 -13.02 3.17 23.07
C VAL A 93 -13.75 3.79 24.25
N SER A 94 -14.36 2.94 25.08
CA SER A 94 -15.02 3.38 26.32
C SER A 94 -13.98 3.63 27.40
N THR A 95 -13.80 4.87 27.83
CA THR A 95 -12.75 5.28 28.78
C THR A 95 -13.36 5.84 30.06
N ARG A 96 -12.84 5.43 31.21
CA ARG A 96 -13.25 5.92 32.53
C ARG A 96 -12.07 6.50 33.28
N ILE A 97 -12.22 7.74 33.73
CA ILE A 97 -11.22 8.44 34.53
C ILE A 97 -11.69 8.43 35.99
N ASN A 98 -10.98 7.68 36.83
CA ASN A 98 -11.25 7.52 38.24
C ASN A 98 -10.44 8.54 39.04
N PHE A 99 -11.13 9.32 39.88
CA PHE A 99 -10.54 10.33 40.75
C PHE A 99 -10.57 9.91 42.21
N ALA A 100 -9.46 10.14 42.92
CA ALA A 100 -9.41 10.15 44.38
C ALA A 100 -8.78 11.46 44.88
N ILE A 101 -9.09 11.81 46.11
CA ILE A 101 -8.47 12.95 46.80
C ILE A 101 -7.85 12.52 48.12
N THR A 102 -6.80 13.20 48.55
CA THR A 102 -6.20 12.94 49.86
C THR A 102 -6.78 13.78 51.00
N SER A 103 -7.51 14.85 50.67
CA SER A 103 -8.10 15.75 51.65
C SER A 103 -9.53 16.14 51.27
N ASN A 104 -10.42 16.19 52.26
CA ASN A 104 -11.82 16.63 52.10
C ASN A 104 -11.95 18.06 51.55
N LEU A 105 -10.90 18.88 51.65
CA LEU A 105 -10.88 20.24 51.13
C LEU A 105 -10.99 20.30 49.59
N LEU A 106 -10.72 19.19 48.90
CA LEU A 106 -10.69 19.11 47.43
C LEU A 106 -11.97 18.58 46.80
N VAL A 107 -13.03 18.29 47.56
CA VAL A 107 -14.27 17.69 47.04
C VAL A 107 -14.91 18.55 45.96
N GLU A 108 -15.11 19.85 46.24
CA GLU A 108 -15.69 20.79 45.27
C GLU A 108 -14.80 20.97 44.03
N ASP A 109 -13.48 20.96 44.23
CA ASP A 109 -12.51 21.09 43.14
C ASP A 109 -12.54 19.90 42.20
N VAL A 110 -12.66 18.66 42.71
CA VAL A 110 -12.77 17.45 41.88
C VAL A 110 -14.06 17.44 41.09
N GLU A 111 -15.19 17.81 41.67
CA GLU A 111 -16.46 17.85 40.95
C GLU A 111 -16.43 18.85 39.79
N LYS A 112 -15.79 20.01 40.00
CA LYS A 112 -15.57 20.99 38.94
C LYS A 112 -14.60 20.44 37.88
N LEU A 113 -13.49 19.86 38.30
CA LEU A 113 -12.49 19.26 37.40
C LEU A 113 -13.10 18.16 36.52
N MET A 114 -13.93 17.27 37.07
CA MET A 114 -14.56 16.19 36.30
C MET A 114 -15.42 16.73 35.16
N LYS A 115 -16.19 17.80 35.40
CA LYS A 115 -17.02 18.46 34.38
C LYS A 115 -16.17 19.16 33.33
N GLU A 116 -15.14 19.90 33.76
CA GLU A 116 -14.20 20.57 32.84
C GLU A 116 -13.47 19.56 31.95
N LEU A 117 -13.03 18.44 32.54
CA LEU A 117 -12.29 17.40 31.83
C LEU A 117 -13.15 16.71 30.77
N GLU A 118 -14.41 16.42 31.05
CA GLU A 118 -15.32 15.82 30.07
C GLU A 118 -15.50 16.71 28.83
N ILE A 119 -15.62 18.03 29.03
CA ILE A 119 -15.69 19.01 27.94
C ILE A 119 -14.36 19.05 27.18
N ASN A 120 -13.24 19.23 27.88
CA ASN A 120 -11.92 19.35 27.26
C ASN A 120 -11.53 18.09 26.48
N MET A 121 -11.81 16.90 27.00
CA MET A 121 -11.51 15.64 26.32
C MET A 121 -12.36 15.43 25.06
N THR A 122 -13.59 15.93 25.05
CA THR A 122 -14.46 15.89 23.86
C THR A 122 -13.97 16.86 22.76
N THR A 123 -13.30 17.96 23.13
CA THR A 123 -12.75 18.92 22.16
C THR A 123 -11.45 18.47 21.49
N LYS A 124 -10.73 17.50 22.08
CA LYS A 124 -9.47 17.01 21.52
C LYS A 124 -9.71 16.28 20.20
N GLU A 125 -8.88 16.55 19.20
CA GLU A 125 -8.99 15.94 17.87
C GLU A 125 -8.73 14.43 17.96
N VAL A 126 -9.72 13.62 17.58
CA VAL A 126 -9.59 12.18 17.37
C VAL A 126 -9.89 11.89 15.90
N VAL A 127 -8.98 11.19 15.23
CA VAL A 127 -9.09 10.90 13.79
C VAL A 127 -10.06 9.73 13.58
N SER A 128 -11.12 9.96 12.79
CA SER A 128 -12.05 8.91 12.36
C SER A 128 -11.32 7.75 11.65
N PRO A 129 -11.67 6.47 11.88
CA PRO A 129 -12.88 5.98 12.56
C PRO A 129 -12.78 5.86 14.09
N LEU A 130 -11.69 6.26 14.73
CA LEU A 130 -11.56 6.13 16.18
C LEU A 130 -12.47 7.13 16.91
N GLU A 131 -13.21 6.64 17.92
CA GLU A 131 -14.10 7.45 18.75
C GLU A 131 -13.87 7.10 20.23
N PHE A 132 -13.93 8.10 21.11
CA PHE A 132 -13.82 7.88 22.55
C PHE A 132 -15.13 8.23 23.25
N LEU A 133 -15.55 7.36 24.16
CA LEU A 133 -16.63 7.64 25.11
C LEU A 133 -16.01 7.91 26.47
N TRP A 134 -16.08 9.17 26.91
CA TRP A 134 -15.49 9.63 28.16
C TRP A 134 -16.47 9.49 29.32
N THR A 135 -16.02 8.91 30.43
CA THR A 135 -16.76 8.91 31.69
C THR A 135 -15.82 9.25 32.84
N THR A 136 -16.31 9.97 33.84
CA THR A 136 -15.55 10.27 35.06
C THR A 136 -16.23 9.63 36.27
N LYS A 137 -15.43 9.21 37.26
CA LYS A 137 -15.94 8.60 38.49
C LYS A 137 -15.12 9.06 39.68
N TYR A 138 -15.79 9.56 40.70
CA TYR A 138 -15.16 9.89 41.98
C TYR A 138 -15.20 8.68 42.93
N LEU A 139 -14.05 8.27 43.45
CA LEU A 139 -13.88 7.10 44.33
C LEU A 139 -13.80 7.46 45.83
N GLY A 140 -13.87 8.74 46.18
CA GLY A 140 -13.83 9.20 47.57
C GLY A 140 -12.45 9.69 48.03
N VAL A 141 -12.36 9.92 49.34
CA VAL A 141 -11.14 10.37 50.02
C VAL A 141 -10.34 9.16 50.49
N ARG A 142 -9.04 9.14 50.19
CA ARG A 142 -8.11 8.06 50.56
C ARG A 142 -6.79 8.63 51.03
N SER A 143 -6.10 7.97 51.96
CA SER A 143 -4.79 8.46 52.39
C SER A 143 -3.76 8.33 51.26
N PHE A 144 -2.74 9.18 51.28
CA PHE A 144 -1.69 9.14 50.28
C PHE A 144 -0.98 7.77 50.25
N GLU A 145 -0.63 7.24 51.43
CA GLU A 145 0.08 5.97 51.59
C GLU A 145 -0.75 4.80 51.09
N GLN A 146 -2.07 4.81 51.33
CA GLN A 146 -2.98 3.79 50.82
C GLN A 146 -3.02 3.77 49.29
N LEU A 147 -3.02 4.96 48.66
CA LEU A 147 -3.03 5.09 47.20
C LEU A 147 -1.69 4.67 46.58
N GLU A 148 -0.57 4.98 47.23
CA GLU A 148 0.77 4.61 46.77
C GLU A 148 1.02 3.10 46.87
N GLN A 149 0.53 2.46 47.93
CA GLN A 149 0.63 1.01 48.12
C GLN A 149 -0.37 0.20 47.28
N ASP A 150 -1.34 0.87 46.66
CA ASP A 150 -2.38 0.25 45.84
C ASP A 150 -1.83 -0.20 44.47
N HIS A 151 -1.22 -1.38 44.49
CA HIS A 151 -0.77 -2.13 43.32
C HIS A 151 -1.85 -3.07 42.77
N SER A 152 -3.13 -2.92 43.17
CA SER A 152 -4.23 -3.73 42.65
C SER A 152 -4.54 -3.33 41.21
N VAL A 153 -3.75 -3.84 40.28
CA VAL A 153 -4.02 -3.76 38.85
C VAL A 153 -4.90 -4.95 38.51
N ASP A 154 -6.22 -4.75 38.54
CA ASP A 154 -7.17 -5.78 38.11
C ASP A 154 -6.98 -6.01 36.60
N VAL A 155 -6.28 -7.09 36.23
CA VAL A 155 -6.19 -7.61 34.86
C VAL A 155 -7.39 -8.52 34.60
N VAL A 156 -8.59 -8.05 34.95
CA VAL A 156 -9.82 -8.76 34.58
C VAL A 156 -10.11 -8.40 33.12
N GLU A 157 -10.23 -9.43 32.28
CA GLU A 157 -10.33 -9.24 30.82
C GLU A 157 -11.70 -8.71 30.38
N ASP A 158 -12.72 -8.83 31.23
CA ASP A 158 -14.09 -8.38 30.98
C ASP A 158 -14.40 -7.03 31.65
N LYS A 159 -13.52 -6.04 31.45
CA LYS A 159 -13.82 -4.67 31.86
C LYS A 159 -14.71 -3.98 30.84
N GLU A 160 -15.66 -3.20 31.33
CA GLU A 160 -16.51 -2.35 30.48
C GLU A 160 -15.77 -1.09 30.00
N PHE A 161 -14.76 -0.63 30.76
CA PHE A 161 -14.04 0.63 30.49
C PHE A 161 -12.52 0.46 30.55
N PHE A 162 -11.81 1.21 29.69
CA PHE A 162 -10.39 1.49 29.85
C PHE A 162 -10.23 2.48 31.01
N GLU A 163 -9.63 2.05 32.11
CA GLU A 163 -9.60 2.83 33.34
C GLU A 163 -8.28 3.58 33.53
N VAL A 164 -8.38 4.87 33.83
CA VAL A 164 -7.27 5.75 34.18
C VAL A 164 -7.49 6.24 35.61
N PHE A 165 -6.46 6.17 36.47
CA PHE A 165 -6.57 6.55 37.88
C PHE A 165 -5.72 7.77 38.19
N VAL A 166 -6.35 8.80 38.75
CA VAL A 166 -5.73 10.09 39.09
C VAL A 166 -6.07 10.47 40.53
N ALA A 167 -5.04 10.80 41.31
CA ALA A 167 -5.17 11.26 42.69
C ALA A 167 -4.78 12.74 42.80
N LEU A 168 -5.65 13.57 43.37
CA LEU A 168 -5.33 14.96 43.69
C LEU A 168 -4.82 15.08 45.12
N VAL A 169 -3.66 15.73 45.26
CA VAL A 169 -2.96 15.87 46.52
C VAL A 169 -2.72 17.35 46.81
N PRO A 170 -3.21 17.93 47.91
CA PRO A 170 -2.92 19.32 48.28
C PRO A 170 -1.41 19.57 48.42
N GLU A 171 -0.97 20.80 48.18
CA GLU A 171 0.44 21.20 48.36
C GLU A 171 0.99 20.90 49.77
N LYS A 172 0.13 20.93 50.80
CA LYS A 172 0.51 20.65 52.19
C LYS A 172 0.86 19.17 52.43
N ASP A 173 0.23 18.27 51.68
CA ASP A 173 0.36 16.82 51.84
C ASP A 173 1.30 16.23 50.75
N TRP A 174 1.96 17.09 49.98
CA TRP A 174 2.83 16.68 48.88
C TRP A 174 4.19 16.23 49.39
N ILE A 175 4.49 14.94 49.26
CA ILE A 175 5.74 14.34 49.75
C ILE A 175 6.89 14.36 48.74
N HIS A 176 6.60 14.62 47.46
CA HIS A 176 7.61 14.63 46.41
C HIS A 176 8.32 15.98 46.32
N TYR A 177 9.40 16.02 45.54
CA TYR A 177 10.16 17.26 45.31
C TYR A 177 9.22 18.38 44.85
N SER A 178 9.39 19.60 45.39
CA SER A 178 8.44 20.69 45.20
C SER A 178 8.33 21.19 43.75
N ALA A 179 9.36 20.97 42.93
CA ALA A 179 9.29 21.26 41.50
C ALA A 179 8.50 20.19 40.72
N THR A 180 8.32 19.00 41.28
CA THR A 180 7.50 17.93 40.70
C THR A 180 6.03 18.25 40.95
N ARG A 181 5.29 18.52 39.88
CA ARG A 181 3.85 18.80 39.92
C ARG A 181 3.00 17.57 39.61
N VAL A 182 3.57 16.60 38.90
CA VAL A 182 2.93 15.32 38.58
C VAL A 182 3.90 14.20 38.89
N GLN A 183 3.47 13.26 39.72
CA GLN A 183 4.20 12.04 40.03
C GLN A 183 3.42 10.87 39.45
N LEU A 184 4.01 10.20 38.45
CA LEU A 184 3.45 8.95 37.95
C LEU A 184 3.72 7.84 38.98
N GLY A 185 2.70 7.04 39.29
CA GLY A 185 2.82 6.00 40.30
C GLY A 185 3.47 4.73 39.77
N ILE A 186 4.04 3.96 40.70
CA ILE A 186 4.45 2.56 40.44
C ILE A 186 3.21 1.64 40.42
N GLY A 187 2.18 1.98 41.20
CA GLY A 187 0.87 1.32 41.19
C GLY A 187 -0.04 1.86 40.08
N LYS A 188 -1.35 1.78 40.30
CA LYS A 188 -2.34 2.26 39.31
C LYS A 188 -2.55 3.79 39.35
N TRP A 189 -2.30 4.41 40.49
CA TRP A 189 -2.61 5.83 40.74
C TRP A 189 -1.50 6.76 40.23
N ASN A 190 -1.90 7.89 39.63
CA ASN A 190 -1.02 8.97 39.25
C ASN A 190 -1.35 10.21 40.09
N PHE A 191 -0.35 10.79 40.75
CA PHE A 191 -0.54 11.85 41.73
C PHE A 191 -0.29 13.22 41.11
N ILE A 192 -1.18 14.16 41.40
CA ILE A 192 -1.11 15.54 40.91
C ILE A 192 -1.14 16.47 42.11
N GLN A 193 -0.15 17.35 42.18
CA GLN A 193 -0.13 18.41 43.17
C GLN A 193 -1.19 19.45 42.84
N TRP A 194 -2.12 19.65 43.76
CA TRP A 194 -3.26 20.54 43.60
C TRP A 194 -3.06 21.86 44.36
N PRO A 195 -3.04 23.01 43.67
CA PRO A 195 -2.71 24.29 44.27
C PRO A 195 -3.89 24.86 45.07
N VAL A 196 -3.57 25.63 46.11
CA VAL A 196 -4.58 26.31 46.94
C VAL A 196 -5.19 27.52 46.22
N LYS A 197 -4.38 28.24 45.43
CA LYS A 197 -4.80 29.48 44.76
C LYS A 197 -5.67 29.21 43.54
N THR A 198 -6.81 29.89 43.45
CA THR A 198 -7.79 29.74 42.36
C THR A 198 -7.21 29.96 40.96
N GLU A 199 -6.30 30.92 40.80
CA GLU A 199 -5.63 31.20 39.51
C GLU A 199 -4.77 30.03 39.02
N GLU A 200 -4.15 29.30 39.94
CA GLU A 200 -3.28 28.16 39.63
C GLU A 200 -4.10 26.87 39.42
N LYS A 201 -5.33 26.79 39.95
CA LYS A 201 -6.23 25.64 39.76
C LYS A 201 -6.59 25.44 38.29
N GLN A 202 -6.78 26.50 37.50
CA GLN A 202 -7.01 26.37 36.06
C GLN A 202 -5.82 25.73 35.33
N LYS A 203 -4.59 26.13 35.69
CA LYS A 203 -3.37 25.52 35.16
C LYS A 203 -3.24 24.05 35.58
N ALA A 204 -3.63 23.71 36.81
CA ALA A 204 -3.67 22.33 37.29
C ALA A 204 -4.71 21.47 36.55
N SER A 205 -5.90 22.02 36.26
CA SER A 205 -6.95 21.37 35.45
C SER A 205 -6.46 21.09 34.01
N SER A 206 -5.79 22.07 33.38
CA SER A 206 -5.14 21.87 32.08
C SER A 206 -4.07 20.78 32.13
N ARG A 207 -3.29 20.72 33.22
CA ARG A 207 -2.26 19.69 33.42
C ARG A 207 -2.86 18.30 33.57
N VAL A 208 -4.00 18.16 34.26
CA VAL A 208 -4.73 16.87 34.35
C VAL A 208 -5.19 16.44 32.96
N THR A 209 -5.74 17.38 32.18
CA THR A 209 -6.17 17.11 30.80
C THR A 209 -5.01 16.64 29.94
N GLU A 210 -3.87 17.35 29.97
CA GLU A 210 -2.64 16.99 29.26
C GLU A 210 -2.08 15.65 29.74
N LEU A 211 -2.09 15.37 31.04
CA LEU A 211 -1.64 14.08 31.57
C LEU A 211 -2.47 12.93 31.00
N VAL A 212 -3.79 13.07 30.99
CA VAL A 212 -4.69 12.02 30.51
C VAL A 212 -4.58 11.86 28.98
N SER A 213 -4.72 12.93 28.19
CA SER A 213 -4.68 12.85 26.72
C SER A 213 -3.27 12.52 26.19
N GLU A 214 -2.28 13.23 26.74
CA GLU A 214 -0.83 13.21 26.48
C GLU A 214 -0.14 11.90 26.79
N THR A 215 -0.26 11.50 28.05
CA THR A 215 0.71 10.61 28.72
C THR A 215 0.07 9.35 29.31
N LEU A 216 -1.23 9.31 29.58
CA LEU A 216 -1.89 8.07 30.00
C LEU A 216 -2.55 7.35 28.81
N ILE A 217 -3.21 8.09 27.91
CA ILE A 217 -3.90 7.50 26.75
C ILE A 217 -3.07 7.56 25.45
N ASP A 218 -2.37 8.67 25.22
CA ASP A 218 -1.62 8.97 23.98
C ASP A 218 -2.53 9.12 22.75
N ILE A 219 -3.49 10.06 22.82
CA ILE A 219 -4.33 10.38 21.66
C ILE A 219 -3.51 10.72 20.40
N PRO A 220 -2.41 11.50 20.47
CA PRO A 220 -1.56 11.78 19.29
C PRO A 220 -0.98 10.51 18.64
N HIS A 221 -0.55 9.55 19.44
CA HIS A 221 -0.04 8.27 18.95
C HIS A 221 -1.14 7.46 18.27
N LEU A 222 -2.32 7.35 18.89
CA LEU A 222 -3.47 6.66 18.31
C LEU A 222 -3.91 7.31 16.99
N ASN A 223 -3.90 8.64 16.92
CA ASN A 223 -4.16 9.37 15.68
C ASN A 223 -3.14 9.05 14.59
N SER A 224 -1.86 8.91 14.94
CA SER A 224 -0.80 8.52 14.00
C SER A 224 -1.02 7.12 13.42
N ILE A 225 -1.46 6.17 14.25
CA ILE A 225 -1.82 4.80 13.82
C ILE A 225 -2.99 4.83 12.84
N VAL A 226 -4.05 5.59 13.15
CA VAL A 226 -5.22 5.70 12.27
C VAL A 226 -4.84 6.33 10.94
N ARG A 227 -4.09 7.45 10.96
CA ARG A 227 -3.63 8.15 9.73
C ARG A 227 -2.77 7.23 8.86
N ARG A 228 -1.88 6.44 9.47
CA ARG A 228 -1.04 5.45 8.78
C ARG A 228 -1.89 4.42 8.03
N ASP A 229 -2.87 3.80 8.69
CA ASP A 229 -3.68 2.74 8.10
C ASP A 229 -4.68 3.25 7.06
N LEU A 230 -5.15 4.49 7.21
CA LEU A 230 -5.91 5.20 6.18
C LEU A 230 -5.05 5.70 5.01
N ARG A 231 -3.73 5.51 5.05
CA ARG A 231 -2.76 5.99 4.06
C ARG A 231 -2.85 7.51 3.82
N GLN A 232 -3.20 8.26 4.86
CA GLN A 232 -3.25 9.72 4.84
C GLN A 232 -1.84 10.27 5.02
N LYS A 233 -1.31 10.92 3.98
CA LYS A 233 0.00 11.57 4.04
C LYS A 233 -0.11 12.86 4.85
N MET A 234 0.77 13.02 5.84
CA MET A 234 0.96 14.30 6.50
C MET A 234 1.83 15.20 5.63
N GLN A 235 1.40 16.45 5.52
CA GLN A 235 2.11 17.46 4.79
C GLN A 235 3.20 18.10 5.66
N PRO A 236 4.30 18.61 5.08
CA PRO A 236 5.41 19.17 5.87
C PRO A 236 4.98 20.26 6.87
N TRP A 237 4.02 21.12 6.50
CA TRP A 237 3.49 22.15 7.40
C TRP A 237 2.65 21.57 8.54
N GLN A 238 1.98 20.43 8.33
CA GLN A 238 1.25 19.75 9.40
C GLN A 238 2.22 19.16 10.42
N ILE A 239 3.35 18.61 9.95
CA ILE A 239 4.42 18.10 10.82
C ILE A 239 5.06 19.25 11.60
N ALA A 240 5.36 20.37 10.92
CA ALA A 240 5.94 21.55 11.56
C ALA A 240 5.00 22.20 12.61
N ALA A 241 3.68 22.04 12.45
CA ALA A 241 2.68 22.53 13.41
C ALA A 241 2.51 21.61 14.64
N LEU A 242 3.07 20.39 14.63
CA LEU A 242 3.03 19.50 15.79
C LEU A 242 3.91 20.05 16.92
N PRO A 243 3.58 19.77 18.19
CA PRO A 243 4.51 19.97 19.30
C PRO A 243 5.87 19.30 19.04
N LEU A 244 6.96 19.93 19.48
CA LEU A 244 8.32 19.39 19.29
C LEU A 244 8.47 17.95 19.78
N SER A 245 7.77 17.60 20.86
CA SER A 245 7.77 16.25 21.39
C SER A 245 7.19 15.22 20.42
N HIS A 246 6.07 15.57 19.78
CA HIS A 246 5.43 14.72 18.78
C HIS A 246 6.27 14.64 17.51
N GLN A 247 6.95 15.71 17.12
CA GLN A 247 7.85 15.71 15.96
C GLN A 247 8.98 14.68 16.13
N LYS A 248 9.63 14.66 17.31
CA LYS A 248 10.70 13.71 17.63
C LYS A 248 10.23 12.27 17.63
N ARG A 249 9.04 12.02 18.19
CA ARG A 249 8.47 10.67 18.29
C ARG A 249 7.77 10.19 17.03
N LEU A 250 7.47 11.06 16.07
CA LEU A 250 6.62 10.77 14.92
C LEU A 250 7.01 9.51 14.14
N VAL A 251 8.31 9.31 13.92
CA VAL A 251 8.84 8.15 13.18
C VAL A 251 8.53 6.85 13.93
N TRP A 252 8.74 6.86 15.24
CA TRP A 252 8.49 5.75 16.15
C TRP A 252 7.00 5.47 16.31
N ASP A 253 6.21 6.54 16.45
CA ASP A 253 4.78 6.43 16.67
C ASP A 253 4.05 5.94 15.41
N SER A 254 4.59 6.26 14.24
CA SER A 254 4.11 5.77 12.94
C SER A 254 4.52 4.34 12.64
N ALA A 255 5.52 3.80 13.34
CA ALA A 255 5.97 2.43 13.13
C ALA A 255 4.92 1.44 13.65
N PRO A 256 4.63 0.36 12.90
CA PRO A 256 3.68 -0.64 13.34
C PRO A 256 4.22 -1.52 14.45
N LEU A 257 3.34 -1.90 15.36
CA LEU A 257 3.70 -2.84 16.41
C LEU A 257 3.68 -4.27 15.83
N ALA A 258 4.82 -4.94 15.92
CA ALA A 258 4.93 -6.34 15.56
C ALA A 258 4.26 -7.22 16.63
N THR A 259 3.72 -8.36 16.19
CA THR A 259 3.10 -9.36 17.08
C THR A 259 4.14 -10.16 17.85
N SER A 260 5.33 -10.34 17.25
CA SER A 260 6.50 -10.95 17.87
C SER A 260 7.74 -10.14 17.50
N TYR A 261 8.58 -9.87 18.49
CA TYR A 261 9.90 -9.27 18.35
C TYR A 261 10.97 -10.26 18.78
N HIS A 262 12.01 -10.38 17.97
CA HIS A 262 13.24 -11.08 18.34
C HIS A 262 14.34 -10.06 18.61
N ILE A 263 14.80 -9.97 19.84
CA ILE A 263 15.86 -9.04 20.24
C ILE A 263 17.18 -9.78 20.23
N GLN A 264 18.06 -9.36 19.33
CA GLN A 264 19.40 -9.88 19.18
C GLN A 264 20.37 -8.94 19.89
N VAL A 265 20.90 -9.35 21.05
CA VAL A 265 21.93 -8.59 21.77
C VAL A 265 23.30 -8.98 21.19
N ILE A 266 23.96 -8.05 20.52
CA ILE A 266 25.23 -8.29 19.83
C ILE A 266 26.34 -7.59 20.61
N HIS A 267 27.23 -8.38 21.20
CA HIS A 267 28.42 -7.88 21.88
C HIS A 267 29.57 -7.80 20.87
N LEU A 268 30.06 -6.58 20.61
CA LEU A 268 31.22 -6.35 19.75
C LEU A 268 32.48 -6.35 20.60
N HIS A 269 33.35 -7.33 20.38
CA HIS A 269 34.58 -7.49 21.14
C HIS A 269 35.77 -6.92 20.37
N GLU A 270 36.68 -6.32 21.11
CA GLU A 270 38.04 -6.04 20.69
C GLU A 270 38.92 -7.29 20.90
N ASN A 271 40.04 -7.42 20.18
CA ASN A 271 40.98 -8.55 20.24
C ASN A 271 41.79 -8.64 21.56
N SER A 272 41.18 -8.24 22.67
CA SER A 272 41.74 -8.25 24.01
C SER A 272 41.29 -9.49 24.80
N GLU A 273 42.12 -9.93 25.76
CA GLU A 273 41.76 -11.05 26.63
C GLU A 273 40.59 -10.66 27.54
N ILE A 274 39.49 -11.42 27.46
CA ILE A 274 38.30 -11.14 28.26
C ILE A 274 38.37 -11.85 29.61
N SER A 275 38.22 -11.05 30.67
CA SER A 275 38.02 -11.57 32.02
C SER A 275 36.67 -12.27 32.16
N LYS A 276 36.62 -13.34 32.96
CA LYS A 276 35.37 -14.02 33.34
C LYS A 276 34.34 -13.07 33.98
N GLU A 277 34.78 -11.96 34.55
CA GLU A 277 33.90 -10.93 35.12
C GLU A 277 33.19 -10.11 34.04
N SER A 278 33.88 -9.81 32.93
CA SER A 278 33.29 -9.11 31.78
C SER A 278 32.22 -9.96 31.09
N LEU A 279 32.46 -11.27 30.92
CA LEU A 279 31.43 -12.21 30.44
C LEU A 279 30.18 -12.22 31.33
N LYS A 280 30.35 -12.15 32.65
CA LYS A 280 29.22 -12.06 33.58
C LYS A 280 28.45 -10.76 33.42
N GLN A 281 29.13 -9.64 33.19
CA GLN A 281 28.50 -8.33 32.94
C GLN A 281 27.69 -8.33 31.65
N GLN A 282 28.20 -8.97 30.60
CA GLN A 282 27.49 -9.11 29.31
C GLN A 282 26.16 -9.85 29.47
N GLU A 283 26.13 -10.91 30.27
CA GLU A 283 24.88 -11.62 30.59
C GLU A 283 23.84 -10.76 31.34
N ILE A 284 24.25 -9.73 32.08
CA ILE A 284 23.33 -8.87 32.85
C ILE A 284 22.40 -8.15 31.89
N THR A 285 22.92 -7.64 30.78
CA THR A 285 22.13 -6.90 29.79
C THR A 285 21.06 -7.78 29.17
N THR A 286 21.42 -8.99 28.75
CA THR A 286 20.48 -9.99 28.22
C THR A 286 19.43 -10.39 29.28
N LYS A 287 19.83 -10.55 30.55
CA LYS A 287 18.90 -10.81 31.67
C LYS A 287 17.94 -9.65 31.91
N ALA A 288 18.39 -8.40 31.79
CA ALA A 288 17.56 -7.21 31.95
C ALA A 288 16.48 -7.13 30.86
N LEU A 289 16.85 -7.37 29.60
CA LEU A 289 15.92 -7.41 28.47
C LEU A 289 14.92 -8.57 28.58
N ARG A 290 15.33 -9.74 29.08
CA ARG A 290 14.39 -10.84 29.38
C ARG A 290 13.39 -10.48 30.48
N LYS A 291 13.82 -9.79 31.54
CA LYS A 291 12.90 -9.29 32.59
C LYS A 291 11.90 -8.27 32.02
N PHE A 292 12.32 -7.47 31.05
CA PHE A 292 11.43 -6.56 30.33
C PHE A 292 10.43 -7.35 29.47
N ALA A 293 10.89 -8.37 28.73
CA ALA A 293 10.05 -9.23 27.90
C ALA A 293 8.90 -9.87 28.70
N GLU A 294 9.18 -10.36 29.91
CA GLU A 294 8.14 -10.91 30.80
C GLU A 294 7.08 -9.87 31.19
N LYS A 295 7.47 -8.60 31.38
CA LYS A 295 6.52 -7.52 31.71
C LYS A 295 5.62 -7.14 30.55
N VAL A 296 6.09 -7.26 29.31
CA VAL A 296 5.34 -6.85 28.10
C VAL A 296 4.64 -7.99 27.38
N LYS A 297 4.73 -9.22 27.89
CA LYS A 297 4.11 -10.43 27.32
C LYS A 297 2.61 -10.29 27.02
N GLY A 298 1.88 -9.49 27.81
CA GLY A 298 0.46 -9.19 27.60
C GLY A 298 0.16 -8.16 26.49
N VAL A 299 1.18 -7.66 25.80
CA VAL A 299 1.08 -6.67 24.71
C VAL A 299 1.73 -7.19 23.44
N THR A 300 2.93 -7.76 23.52
CA THR A 300 3.63 -8.36 22.37
C THR A 300 4.56 -9.48 22.85
N ARG A 301 4.80 -10.49 22.01
CA ARG A 301 5.75 -11.54 22.31
C ARG A 301 7.16 -11.02 22.06
N VAL A 302 8.06 -11.23 23.02
CA VAL A 302 9.44 -10.77 22.92
C VAL A 302 10.36 -11.91 23.29
N GLU A 303 11.23 -12.28 22.36
CA GLU A 303 12.29 -13.27 22.56
C GLU A 303 13.64 -12.56 22.56
N VAL A 304 14.60 -13.03 23.38
CA VAL A 304 15.91 -12.38 23.55
C VAL A 304 17.04 -13.39 23.38
N SER A 305 17.81 -13.21 22.32
CA SER A 305 19.04 -13.94 22.01
C SER A 305 20.28 -13.07 22.29
N SER A 306 21.44 -13.71 22.40
CA SER A 306 22.71 -13.07 22.71
C SER A 306 23.77 -13.65 21.79
N GLU A 307 24.50 -12.79 21.10
CA GLU A 307 25.53 -13.13 20.13
C GLU A 307 26.79 -12.30 20.39
N HIS A 308 27.94 -12.87 20.04
CA HIS A 308 29.24 -12.27 20.26
C HIS A 308 29.97 -12.23 18.92
N LEU A 309 30.31 -11.02 18.47
CA LEU A 309 31.08 -10.81 17.26
C LEU A 309 32.53 -10.53 17.65
N TRP A 310 33.40 -11.47 17.32
CA TRP A 310 34.84 -11.41 17.54
C TRP A 310 35.54 -10.86 16.30
N ASP A 311 36.79 -10.40 16.45
CA ASP A 311 37.61 -9.87 15.36
C ASP A 311 36.99 -8.67 14.61
N PHE A 312 36.11 -7.90 15.27
CA PHE A 312 35.43 -6.76 14.67
C PHE A 312 36.22 -5.45 14.78
N GLU A 313 37.15 -5.35 15.74
CA GLU A 313 38.07 -4.21 15.98
C GLU A 313 37.40 -2.81 15.93
N PRO A 314 36.38 -2.56 16.77
CA PRO A 314 35.61 -1.33 16.70
C PRO A 314 36.47 -0.06 16.92
N THR A 315 37.48 -0.14 17.78
CA THR A 315 38.38 0.96 18.13
C THR A 315 39.24 1.44 16.97
N MET A 316 39.71 0.53 16.12
CA MET A 316 40.57 0.88 14.99
C MET A 316 39.80 1.37 13.77
N GLN A 317 38.56 0.91 13.60
CA GLN A 317 37.77 1.16 12.39
C GLN A 317 36.79 2.33 12.54
N PHE A 318 36.19 2.52 13.72
CA PHE A 318 35.05 3.43 13.89
C PHE A 318 35.24 4.48 14.99
N LEU A 319 36.20 4.32 15.89
CA LEU A 319 36.42 5.27 16.99
C LEU A 319 37.54 6.25 16.67
N ALA A 320 37.32 7.52 17.01
CA ALA A 320 38.33 8.57 16.93
C ALA A 320 38.60 9.11 18.34
N LYS A 321 39.78 9.73 18.54
CA LYS A 321 40.02 10.48 19.78
C LYS A 321 39.66 11.95 19.58
N ASP A 322 38.89 12.48 20.51
CA ASP A 322 38.58 13.91 20.59
C ASP A 322 39.79 14.72 21.13
N VAL A 323 39.70 16.05 21.08
CA VAL A 323 40.67 17.01 21.64
C VAL A 323 40.94 16.75 23.13
N GLN A 324 39.99 16.12 23.83
CA GLN A 324 40.14 15.70 25.23
C GLN A 324 40.76 14.30 25.40
N GLU A 325 41.29 13.69 24.34
CA GLU A 325 41.84 12.32 24.30
C GLU A 325 40.83 11.23 24.71
N ARG A 326 39.52 11.52 24.60
CA ARG A 326 38.44 10.56 24.83
C ARG A 326 38.11 9.83 23.54
N TRP A 327 37.84 8.52 23.60
CA TRP A 327 37.31 7.79 22.45
C TRP A 327 35.88 8.23 22.15
N THR A 328 35.64 8.62 20.92
CA THR A 328 34.34 9.09 20.42
C THR A 328 33.89 8.27 19.22
N LEU A 329 32.58 8.03 19.17
CA LEU A 329 31.90 7.47 18.02
C LEU A 329 31.05 8.57 17.38
N THR A 330 31.48 9.04 16.20
CA THR A 330 30.77 10.08 15.44
C THR A 330 29.52 9.53 14.78
N HIS A 331 28.61 10.42 14.39
CA HIS A 331 27.40 10.04 13.66
C HIS A 331 27.70 9.30 12.34
N GLU A 332 28.70 9.75 11.58
CA GLU A 332 29.08 9.10 10.32
C GLU A 332 29.66 7.68 10.55
N ALA A 333 30.55 7.54 11.54
CA ALA A 333 31.12 6.25 11.89
C ALA A 333 30.07 5.28 12.47
N MET A 334 29.04 5.81 13.15
CA MET A 334 27.89 5.04 13.61
C MET A 334 27.11 4.41 12.45
N GLU A 335 26.84 5.16 11.38
CA GLU A 335 26.17 4.61 10.20
C GLU A 335 26.99 3.51 9.53
N GLU A 336 28.31 3.69 9.47
CA GLU A 336 29.23 2.72 8.88
C GLU A 336 29.33 1.45 9.74
N LEU A 337 29.36 1.61 11.07
CA LEU A 337 29.27 0.52 12.05
C LEU A 337 28.00 -0.31 11.84
N ILE A 338 26.84 0.33 11.73
CA ILE A 338 25.55 -0.35 11.52
C ILE A 338 25.59 -1.17 10.22
N LYS A 339 26.04 -0.55 9.11
CA LYS A 339 26.18 -1.25 7.81
C LYS A 339 27.11 -2.45 7.91
N LYS A 340 28.23 -2.32 8.63
CA LYS A 340 29.20 -3.39 8.80
C LYS A 340 28.65 -4.52 9.64
N VAL A 341 27.99 -4.23 10.77
CA VAL A 341 27.32 -5.24 11.60
C VAL A 341 26.29 -5.99 10.78
N ASP A 342 25.41 -5.30 10.05
CA ASP A 342 24.40 -5.94 9.21
C ASP A 342 25.03 -6.84 8.12
N SER A 343 26.18 -6.46 7.55
CA SER A 343 26.89 -7.29 6.57
C SER A 343 27.40 -8.63 7.12
N GLN A 344 27.68 -8.70 8.43
CA GLN A 344 28.19 -9.91 9.08
C GLN A 344 27.05 -10.81 9.58
N MET A 345 25.87 -10.25 9.80
CA MET A 345 24.72 -10.98 10.32
C MET A 345 23.96 -11.64 9.17
N GLN A 346 23.79 -12.97 9.25
CA GLN A 346 22.92 -13.67 8.32
C GLN A 346 21.45 -13.28 8.58
N THR A 347 20.69 -13.04 7.53
CA THR A 347 19.24 -12.84 7.64
C THR A 347 18.59 -14.17 8.02
N SER A 348 18.19 -14.33 9.29
CA SER A 348 17.37 -15.47 9.69
C SER A 348 16.05 -15.43 8.90
N LEU A 349 15.66 -16.57 8.32
CA LEU A 349 14.41 -16.75 7.57
C LEU A 349 13.15 -16.69 8.46
N GLU A 350 13.29 -16.35 9.74
CA GLU A 350 12.20 -16.30 10.69
C GLU A 350 11.32 -15.07 10.40
N GLN A 351 10.01 -15.28 10.36
CA GLN A 351 9.00 -14.25 10.03
C GLN A 351 8.85 -13.16 11.12
N GLU A 352 9.79 -13.07 12.06
CA GLU A 352 9.72 -12.19 13.22
C GLU A 352 10.47 -10.87 13.00
N THR A 353 10.01 -9.80 13.66
CA THR A 353 10.70 -8.51 13.57
C THR A 353 11.93 -8.54 14.46
N VAL A 354 13.12 -8.50 13.86
CA VAL A 354 14.40 -8.51 14.58
C VAL A 354 14.79 -7.09 14.99
N LEU A 355 15.14 -6.90 16.26
CA LEU A 355 15.75 -5.68 16.77
C LEU A 355 17.16 -5.99 17.28
N ARG A 356 18.17 -5.30 16.74
CA ARG A 356 19.59 -5.48 17.07
C ARG A 356 20.05 -4.49 18.12
N PHE A 357 20.53 -4.99 19.24
CA PHE A 357 21.10 -4.21 20.32
C PHE A 357 22.60 -4.44 20.33
N VAL A 358 23.32 -3.55 19.66
CA VAL A 358 24.78 -3.60 19.54
C VAL A 358 25.39 -2.93 20.76
N ILE A 359 26.24 -3.67 21.47
CA ILE A 359 26.97 -3.18 22.63
C ILE A 359 28.45 -3.22 22.31
N LEU A 360 29.09 -2.05 22.37
CA LEU A 360 30.53 -1.90 22.22
C LEU A 360 31.21 -2.29 23.53
N GLU A 361 31.88 -3.45 23.53
CA GLU A 361 32.67 -3.95 24.67
C GLU A 361 34.11 -3.43 24.54
N THR A 362 34.30 -2.16 24.89
CA THR A 362 35.62 -1.51 24.90
C THR A 362 36.21 -1.48 26.30
N THR A 363 37.54 -1.54 26.38
CA THR A 363 38.27 -1.43 27.65
C THR A 363 38.22 -0.01 28.21
N GLU A 364 38.30 0.99 27.33
CA GLU A 364 38.19 2.40 27.65
C GLU A 364 36.77 2.92 27.36
N PRO A 365 36.28 3.93 28.11
CA PRO A 365 34.95 4.47 27.93
C PRO A 365 34.83 5.22 26.60
N VAL A 366 33.79 4.90 25.84
CA VAL A 366 33.47 5.54 24.56
C VAL A 366 32.28 6.47 24.74
N VAL A 367 32.44 7.69 24.23
CA VAL A 367 31.39 8.71 24.16
C VAL A 367 30.78 8.70 22.76
N VAL A 368 29.46 8.69 22.66
CA VAL A 368 28.80 8.79 21.35
C VAL A 368 28.48 10.27 21.10
N LEU A 369 28.67 10.74 19.87
CA LEU A 369 28.38 12.11 19.47
C LEU A 369 27.16 12.16 18.55
N ASP A 370 26.34 13.20 18.70
CA ASP A 370 25.26 13.47 17.76
C ASP A 370 25.76 14.17 16.47
N GLU A 371 24.83 14.54 15.59
CA GLU A 371 25.13 15.30 14.36
C GLU A 371 25.74 16.70 14.64
N THR A 372 25.51 17.25 15.83
CA THR A 372 26.01 18.57 16.25
C THR A 372 27.33 18.50 17.03
N GLY A 373 27.80 17.30 17.33
CA GLY A 373 29.00 17.04 18.13
C GLY A 373 28.77 17.08 19.65
N GLU A 374 27.52 17.05 20.11
CA GLU A 374 27.17 16.95 21.52
C GLU A 374 27.26 15.51 22.04
N ASP A 375 27.75 15.36 23.27
CA ASP A 375 27.87 14.08 23.98
C ASP A 375 26.47 13.47 24.21
N ILE A 376 26.21 12.31 23.61
CA ILE A 376 24.98 11.54 23.79
C ILE A 376 25.23 10.20 24.49
N HIS A 377 24.20 9.71 25.17
CA HIS A 377 24.31 8.53 26.02
C HIS A 377 24.16 7.19 25.29
N GLY A 378 23.69 7.21 24.05
CA GLY A 378 23.44 6.04 23.21
C GLY A 378 22.49 6.40 22.07
N VAL A 379 22.39 5.54 21.04
CA VAL A 379 21.58 5.81 19.85
C VAL A 379 20.54 4.71 19.67
N ALA A 380 19.28 5.10 19.46
CA ALA A 380 18.21 4.20 19.05
C ALA A 380 17.86 4.46 17.58
N VAL A 381 17.82 3.41 16.76
CA VAL A 381 17.60 3.49 15.32
C VAL A 381 16.27 2.83 14.96
N ALA A 382 15.36 3.58 14.35
CA ALA A 382 13.99 3.13 14.13
C ALA A 382 13.88 1.84 13.32
N SER A 383 13.15 0.87 13.87
CA SER A 383 12.95 -0.46 13.27
C SER A 383 14.22 -1.30 13.11
N TRP A 384 15.37 -0.84 13.60
CA TRP A 384 16.63 -1.59 13.58
C TRP A 384 17.07 -1.99 15.00
N GLY A 385 17.03 -1.08 15.97
CA GLY A 385 17.39 -1.37 17.36
C GLY A 385 18.20 -0.26 18.02
N ALA A 386 19.37 -0.57 18.59
CA ALA A 386 20.17 0.41 19.32
C ALA A 386 21.67 0.11 19.27
N VAL A 387 22.47 1.17 19.36
CA VAL A 387 23.92 1.09 19.56
C VAL A 387 24.27 1.75 20.89
N LEU A 388 24.93 0.98 21.75
CA LEU A 388 25.22 1.31 23.14
C LEU A 388 26.70 1.09 23.44
N THR A 389 27.24 1.91 24.35
CA THR A 389 28.58 1.72 24.90
C THR A 389 28.49 1.06 26.27
N ARG A 390 29.46 0.18 26.60
CA ARG A 390 29.54 -0.46 27.91
C ARG A 390 29.87 0.57 29.00
N ASN A 391 28.97 0.71 29.97
CA ASN A 391 29.08 1.56 31.16
C ASN A 391 28.10 1.05 32.24
N GLU A 392 28.11 1.66 33.43
CA GLU A 392 27.20 1.29 34.53
C GLU A 392 25.70 1.49 34.20
N ALA A 393 25.39 2.28 33.17
CA ALA A 393 24.03 2.58 32.75
C ALA A 393 23.59 1.82 31.49
N THR A 394 24.39 0.88 30.96
CA THR A 394 24.10 0.17 29.71
C THR A 394 22.75 -0.55 29.76
N GLU A 395 22.43 -1.21 30.86
CA GLU A 395 21.15 -1.92 31.05
C GLU A 395 19.98 -0.93 31.00
N SER A 396 20.07 0.18 31.74
CA SER A 396 19.03 1.21 31.77
C SER A 396 18.83 1.85 30.39
N LYS A 397 19.92 2.06 29.64
CA LYS A 397 19.90 2.59 28.27
C LYS A 397 19.30 1.59 27.28
N ALA A 398 19.61 0.30 27.42
CA ALA A 398 18.99 -0.77 26.63
C ALA A 398 17.47 -0.82 26.88
N ILE A 399 17.04 -0.70 28.13
CA ILE A 399 15.62 -0.63 28.50
C ILE A 399 14.96 0.66 27.99
N ALA A 400 15.67 1.79 27.96
CA ALA A 400 15.14 3.01 27.36
C ALA A 400 14.97 2.86 25.84
N ALA A 401 15.98 2.29 25.16
CA ALA A 401 15.95 2.09 23.72
C ALA A 401 14.83 1.14 23.27
N ILE A 402 14.63 0.00 23.96
CA ILE A 402 13.51 -0.90 23.64
C ILE A 402 12.14 -0.26 23.87
N ARG A 403 12.00 0.59 24.90
CA ARG A 403 10.76 1.35 25.13
C ARG A 403 10.47 2.31 23.97
N ILE A 404 11.50 2.96 23.42
CA ILE A 404 11.37 3.82 22.24
C ILE A 404 11.00 2.98 21.00
N GLN A 405 11.68 1.85 20.76
CA GLN A 405 11.37 0.93 19.65
C GLN A 405 9.92 0.44 19.66
N MET A 406 9.41 0.11 20.83
CA MET A 406 8.04 -0.34 21.01
C MET A 406 7.04 0.82 21.12
N GLY A 407 7.48 2.09 21.05
CA GLY A 407 6.69 3.30 21.25
C GLY A 407 5.90 3.28 22.57
N MET A 408 6.54 2.79 23.63
CA MET A 408 6.05 2.85 25.01
C MET A 408 6.55 4.08 25.75
N ASP A 409 7.58 4.75 25.21
CA ASP A 409 8.13 5.95 25.82
C ASP A 409 7.18 7.14 25.66
N ALA A 410 7.09 7.96 26.70
CA ALA A 410 6.30 9.18 26.70
C ALA A 410 7.24 10.35 27.02
N GLU A 411 7.31 11.35 26.14
CA GLU A 411 8.04 12.57 26.45
C GLU A 411 7.25 13.32 27.52
N LEU A 412 7.84 13.43 28.72
CA LEU A 412 7.19 14.00 29.89
C LEU A 412 7.42 15.51 29.93
N SER A 413 6.36 16.26 30.20
CA SER A 413 6.45 17.71 30.40
C SER A 413 7.29 18.06 31.63
N ILE A 414 7.83 19.28 31.65
CA ILE A 414 8.71 19.74 32.73
C ILE A 414 7.97 19.67 34.08
N GLY A 415 8.64 19.12 35.10
CA GLY A 415 8.07 18.92 36.43
C GLY A 415 7.20 17.67 36.55
N TRP A 416 7.21 16.78 35.57
CA TRP A 416 6.58 15.46 35.66
C TRP A 416 7.66 14.42 35.92
N HIS A 417 7.44 13.57 36.91
CA HIS A 417 8.40 12.56 37.31
C HIS A 417 7.83 11.15 37.11
N ARG A 418 8.61 10.31 36.44
CA ARG A 418 8.38 8.87 36.30
C ARG A 418 9.34 8.13 37.23
N PRO A 419 8.87 7.11 37.98
CA PRO A 419 9.73 6.27 38.79
C PRO A 419 10.79 5.57 37.92
N PRO A 420 12.01 5.35 38.44
CA PRO A 420 13.11 4.70 37.70
C PRO A 420 12.91 3.17 37.63
N VAL A 421 11.79 2.75 37.05
CA VAL A 421 11.44 1.34 36.82
C VAL A 421 11.46 1.04 35.34
N ALA A 422 11.72 -0.23 34.99
CA ALA A 422 11.76 -0.63 33.57
C ALA A 422 10.45 -0.31 32.85
N VAL A 423 9.30 -0.69 33.43
CA VAL A 423 7.97 -0.42 32.90
C VAL A 423 6.99 -0.21 34.07
N CYS A 424 6.20 0.85 34.00
CA CYS A 424 5.08 1.18 34.88
C CYS A 424 3.79 0.51 34.39
N PRO A 425 2.84 0.17 35.27
CA PRO A 425 1.57 -0.43 34.87
C PRO A 425 0.74 0.40 33.90
N TRP A 426 0.75 1.74 34.04
CA TRP A 426 0.04 2.63 33.12
C TRP A 426 0.62 2.58 31.69
N GLU A 427 1.93 2.34 31.53
CA GLU A 427 2.56 2.17 30.22
C GLU A 427 2.10 0.87 29.56
N ILE A 428 1.95 -0.20 30.35
CA ILE A 428 1.43 -1.49 29.86
C ILE A 428 -0.03 -1.32 29.43
N ALA A 429 -0.86 -0.64 30.23
CA ALA A 429 -2.26 -0.38 29.91
C ALA A 429 -2.39 0.43 28.61
N ARG A 430 -1.62 1.52 28.50
CA ARG A 430 -1.49 2.33 27.29
C ARG A 430 -1.06 1.50 26.08
N ALA A 431 0.01 0.71 26.22
CA ALA A 431 0.53 -0.11 25.13
C ALA A 431 -0.47 -1.18 24.69
N ARG A 432 -1.25 -1.76 25.62
CA ARG A 432 -2.34 -2.69 25.31
C ARG A 432 -3.48 -2.01 24.56
N LEU A 433 -3.87 -0.79 24.94
CA LEU A 433 -4.86 0.00 24.21
C LEU A 433 -4.37 0.29 22.78
N ARG A 434 -3.13 0.77 22.65
CA ARG A 434 -2.47 1.01 21.36
C ARG A 434 -2.48 -0.25 20.49
N ALA A 435 -2.03 -1.38 21.01
CA ALA A 435 -1.96 -2.64 20.28
C ALA A 435 -3.36 -3.11 19.85
N SER A 436 -4.38 -2.90 20.68
CA SER A 436 -5.77 -3.22 20.35
C SER A 436 -6.30 -2.38 19.19
N VAL A 437 -6.08 -1.06 19.22
CA VAL A 437 -6.46 -0.16 18.12
C VAL A 437 -5.69 -0.50 16.83
N ASP A 438 -4.38 -0.73 16.92
CA ASP A 438 -3.52 -1.11 15.79
C ASP A 438 -3.99 -2.42 15.15
N ASN A 439 -4.29 -3.44 15.95
CA ASN A 439 -4.81 -4.72 15.48
C ASN A 439 -6.18 -4.58 14.81
N ALA A 440 -7.09 -3.77 15.39
CA ALA A 440 -8.41 -3.52 14.81
C ALA A 440 -8.31 -2.80 13.45
N MET A 441 -7.50 -1.74 13.37
CA MET A 441 -7.29 -0.98 12.13
C MET A 441 -6.63 -1.84 11.04
N ARG A 442 -5.62 -2.65 11.39
CA ARG A 442 -4.96 -3.58 10.47
C ARG A 442 -5.88 -4.66 9.94
N ALA A 443 -6.65 -5.31 10.82
CA ALA A 443 -7.62 -6.32 10.42
C ALA A 443 -8.66 -5.74 9.46
N ALA A 444 -9.23 -4.57 9.78
CA ALA A 444 -10.17 -3.87 8.91
C ALA A 444 -9.54 -3.50 7.55
N SER A 445 -8.29 -3.02 7.55
CA SER A 445 -7.55 -2.65 6.33
C SER A 445 -7.24 -3.88 5.46
N ALA A 446 -6.84 -5.00 6.06
CA ALA A 446 -6.57 -6.25 5.34
C ALA A 446 -7.83 -6.83 4.69
N ILE A 447 -8.98 -6.85 5.39
CA ILE A 447 -10.26 -7.28 4.81
C ILE A 447 -10.69 -6.36 3.66
N ARG A 448 -10.52 -5.04 3.82
CA ARG A 448 -10.81 -4.08 2.74
C ARG A 448 -9.88 -4.26 1.55
N ALA A 449 -8.61 -4.60 1.77
CA ALA A 449 -7.67 -4.89 0.70
C ALA A 449 -8.09 -6.13 -0.09
N LEU A 450 -8.53 -7.18 0.60
CA LEU A 450 -9.06 -8.40 -0.02
C LEU A 450 -10.32 -8.12 -0.85
N ASP A 451 -11.26 -7.32 -0.33
CA ASP A 451 -12.46 -6.92 -1.08
C ASP A 451 -12.12 -6.06 -2.32
N GLN A 452 -11.23 -5.08 -2.16
CA GLN A 452 -10.77 -4.28 -3.30
C GLN A 452 -10.06 -5.10 -4.36
N LEU A 453 -9.30 -6.12 -3.95
CA LEU A 453 -8.66 -7.07 -4.86
C LEU A 453 -9.71 -7.90 -5.61
N ALA A 454 -10.74 -8.37 -4.90
CA ALA A 454 -11.87 -9.12 -5.45
C ALA A 454 -12.66 -8.33 -6.50
N GLN A 455 -12.85 -7.03 -6.27
CA GLN A 455 -13.55 -6.13 -7.18
C GLN A 455 -12.71 -5.77 -8.42
N LYS A 456 -11.40 -5.52 -8.26
CA LYS A 456 -10.52 -5.09 -9.35
C LYS A 456 -10.11 -6.22 -10.28
N ILE A 457 -9.93 -7.42 -9.76
CA ILE A 457 -9.51 -8.59 -10.55
C ILE A 457 -10.73 -9.48 -10.72
N SER A 458 -11.38 -9.42 -11.88
CA SER A 458 -12.61 -10.19 -12.19
C SER A 458 -12.43 -11.71 -12.26
N ASN A 459 -11.18 -12.19 -12.29
CA ASN A 459 -10.83 -13.62 -12.35
C ASN A 459 -10.14 -14.14 -11.07
N ILE A 460 -10.10 -13.38 -9.97
CA ILE A 460 -9.63 -13.94 -8.70
C ILE A 460 -10.61 -15.02 -8.23
N ALA A 461 -10.09 -16.17 -7.82
CA ALA A 461 -10.86 -17.24 -7.20
C ALA A 461 -10.73 -17.13 -5.68
N ILE A 462 -11.87 -17.02 -5.00
CA ILE A 462 -11.92 -16.93 -3.54
C ILE A 462 -12.54 -18.21 -3.03
N ASN A 463 -11.72 -19.05 -2.41
CA ASN A 463 -12.14 -20.32 -1.82
C ASN A 463 -12.99 -20.10 -0.57
N ASN A 464 -13.81 -21.10 -0.24
CA ASN A 464 -14.63 -21.08 0.98
C ASN A 464 -13.76 -20.88 2.24
N ASP A 465 -12.59 -21.52 2.32
CA ASP A 465 -11.68 -21.37 3.46
C ASP A 465 -11.21 -19.92 3.66
N VAL A 466 -10.92 -19.21 2.56
CA VAL A 466 -10.48 -17.81 2.61
C VAL A 466 -11.65 -16.90 3.02
N ALA A 467 -12.83 -17.13 2.44
CA ALA A 467 -14.05 -16.42 2.81
C ALA A 467 -14.45 -16.67 4.26
N ASP A 468 -14.29 -17.89 4.78
CA ASP A 468 -14.58 -18.24 6.16
C ASP A 468 -13.61 -17.54 7.13
N ARG A 469 -12.30 -17.52 6.82
CA ARG A 469 -11.32 -16.76 7.61
C ARG A 469 -11.66 -15.26 7.64
N ALA A 470 -11.99 -14.67 6.49
CA ALA A 470 -12.40 -13.26 6.40
C ALA A 470 -13.70 -12.99 7.18
N THR A 471 -14.69 -13.87 7.06
CA THR A 471 -15.98 -13.78 7.76
C THR A 471 -15.80 -13.82 9.27
N ARG A 472 -14.97 -14.74 9.77
CA ARG A 472 -14.64 -14.81 11.20
C ARG A 472 -13.91 -13.56 11.68
N ALA A 473 -12.96 -13.04 10.91
CA ALA A 473 -12.26 -11.81 11.25
C ALA A 473 -13.22 -10.61 11.38
N VAL A 474 -14.15 -10.43 10.44
CA VAL A 474 -15.20 -9.39 10.52
C VAL A 474 -16.12 -9.62 11.71
N THR A 475 -16.54 -10.86 11.96
CA THR A 475 -17.42 -11.18 13.10
C THR A 475 -16.77 -10.81 14.43
N ILE A 476 -15.48 -11.09 14.59
CA ILE A 476 -14.73 -10.72 15.80
C ILE A 476 -14.60 -9.19 15.91
N LEU A 477 -14.27 -8.50 14.82
CA LEU A 477 -14.23 -7.03 14.82
C LEU A 477 -15.59 -6.44 15.22
N ASP A 478 -16.68 -6.96 14.67
CA ASP A 478 -18.03 -6.47 14.96
C ASP A 478 -18.52 -6.77 16.38
N ASP A 479 -18.01 -7.81 17.03
CA ASP A 479 -18.30 -8.12 18.43
C ASP A 479 -17.49 -7.24 19.39
N VAL A 480 -16.20 -7.02 19.10
CA VAL A 480 -15.29 -6.31 20.01
C VAL A 480 -15.42 -4.80 19.89
N VAL A 481 -15.65 -4.27 18.69
CA VAL A 481 -15.65 -2.83 18.40
C VAL A 481 -17.00 -2.16 18.75
N ARG A 482 -17.73 -2.72 19.73
CA ARG A 482 -19.04 -2.19 20.14
C ARG A 482 -18.90 -1.13 21.23
N PRO A 483 -19.76 -0.09 21.23
CA PRO A 483 -19.84 0.85 22.34
C PRO A 483 -20.12 0.12 23.66
N GLY A 484 -19.47 0.56 24.75
CA GLY A 484 -19.70 0.03 26.10
C GLY A 484 -18.92 -1.23 26.49
N ARG A 485 -17.95 -1.68 25.66
CA ARG A 485 -16.98 -2.71 26.03
C ARG A 485 -15.55 -2.22 25.83
N VAL A 486 -14.60 -2.79 26.57
CA VAL A 486 -13.17 -2.59 26.31
C VAL A 486 -12.76 -3.36 25.06
N LEU A 487 -11.82 -2.79 24.32
CA LEU A 487 -11.19 -3.47 23.21
C LEU A 487 -10.39 -4.68 23.74
N HIS A 488 -10.92 -5.88 23.54
CA HIS A 488 -10.26 -7.13 23.92
C HIS A 488 -9.07 -7.41 23.00
N PHE A 489 -7.86 -7.16 23.51
CA PHE A 489 -6.61 -7.33 22.79
C PHE A 489 -6.47 -8.68 22.08
N GLU A 490 -6.68 -9.81 22.78
CA GLU A 490 -6.45 -11.15 22.23
C GLU A 490 -7.39 -11.49 21.08
N ARG A 491 -8.67 -11.10 21.20
CA ARG A 491 -9.66 -11.27 20.13
C ARG A 491 -9.29 -10.43 18.90
N LEU A 492 -8.86 -9.19 19.10
CA LEU A 492 -8.42 -8.32 18.00
C LEU A 492 -7.14 -8.83 17.34
N LEU A 493 -6.23 -9.40 18.11
CA LEU A 493 -5.04 -10.08 17.59
C LEU A 493 -5.42 -11.28 16.71
N GLU A 494 -6.39 -12.10 17.14
CA GLU A 494 -6.89 -13.20 16.32
C GLU A 494 -7.61 -12.71 15.06
N ALA A 495 -8.41 -11.64 15.15
CA ALA A 495 -9.05 -11.03 13.99
C ALA A 495 -8.02 -10.56 12.96
N ARG A 496 -6.92 -9.91 13.41
CA ARG A 496 -5.80 -9.54 12.56
C ARG A 496 -5.14 -10.75 11.92
N ARG A 497 -4.82 -11.79 12.69
CA ARG A 497 -4.19 -13.01 12.18
C ARG A 497 -5.04 -13.69 11.10
N LEU A 498 -6.34 -13.75 11.31
CA LEU A 498 -7.30 -14.31 10.35
C LEU A 498 -7.41 -13.47 9.09
N ALA A 499 -7.46 -12.14 9.21
CA ALA A 499 -7.51 -11.22 8.09
C ALA A 499 -6.22 -11.25 7.25
N ASP A 500 -5.05 -11.21 7.90
CA ASP A 500 -3.75 -11.30 7.24
C ASP A 500 -3.57 -12.67 6.57
N SER A 501 -3.98 -13.76 7.23
CA SER A 501 -3.95 -15.11 6.66
C SER A 501 -4.86 -15.25 5.44
N ALA A 502 -6.04 -14.62 5.45
CA ALA A 502 -6.94 -14.62 4.29
C ALA A 502 -6.36 -13.81 3.12
N ASN A 503 -5.78 -12.64 3.41
CA ASN A 503 -5.23 -11.74 2.39
C ASN A 503 -3.93 -12.27 1.75
N ASN A 504 -3.15 -13.06 2.47
CA ASN A 504 -1.88 -13.62 2.02
C ASN A 504 -1.99 -15.10 1.59
N ASP A 505 -3.20 -15.63 1.42
CA ASP A 505 -3.39 -17.03 1.04
C ASP A 505 -2.91 -17.30 -0.40
N HIS A 506 -2.09 -18.33 -0.60
CA HIS A 506 -1.52 -18.67 -1.91
C HIS A 506 -2.59 -18.95 -2.98
N SER A 507 -3.79 -19.41 -2.58
CA SER A 507 -4.87 -19.73 -3.52
C SER A 507 -5.39 -18.51 -4.30
N LEU A 508 -5.25 -17.30 -3.75
CA LEU A 508 -5.66 -16.05 -4.39
C LEU A 508 -4.93 -15.79 -5.71
N LEU A 509 -3.70 -16.28 -5.85
CA LEU A 509 -2.87 -16.15 -7.06
C LEU A 509 -2.86 -17.43 -7.90
N ALA A 510 -3.16 -18.59 -7.31
CA ALA A 510 -3.02 -19.89 -7.94
C ALA A 510 -4.00 -20.14 -9.11
N MET A 511 -5.16 -19.48 -9.12
CA MET A 511 -6.19 -19.66 -10.15
C MET A 511 -6.37 -18.43 -11.07
N LEU A 512 -5.36 -17.55 -11.14
CA LEU A 512 -5.43 -16.32 -11.95
C LEU A 512 -5.44 -16.58 -13.47
N TYR A 513 -5.16 -17.81 -13.91
CA TYR A 513 -4.71 -18.11 -15.27
C TYR A 513 -5.79 -18.70 -16.20
N PHE A 514 -6.94 -18.05 -16.27
CA PHE A 514 -7.68 -18.00 -17.53
C PHE A 514 -7.80 -16.52 -17.92
N PRO A 515 -6.75 -15.92 -18.53
CA PRO A 515 -6.86 -14.58 -19.08
C PRO A 515 -8.07 -14.50 -20.01
N MET A 516 -8.74 -13.34 -20.02
CA MET A 516 -9.91 -13.13 -20.88
C MET A 516 -9.59 -13.45 -22.35
N ASP A 517 -8.33 -13.30 -22.76
CA ASP A 517 -7.83 -13.66 -24.08
C ASP A 517 -7.93 -15.16 -24.37
N GLN A 518 -7.63 -16.03 -23.40
CA GLN A 518 -7.78 -17.48 -23.53
C GLN A 518 -9.24 -17.91 -23.48
N ARG A 519 -10.05 -17.28 -22.63
CA ARG A 519 -11.51 -17.48 -22.61
C ARG A 519 -12.15 -17.10 -23.96
N THR A 520 -11.67 -16.02 -24.57
CA THR A 520 -12.11 -15.55 -25.90
C THR A 520 -11.58 -16.48 -27.00
N ALA A 521 -10.34 -16.97 -26.89
CA ALA A 521 -9.76 -17.93 -27.82
C ALA A 521 -10.53 -19.27 -27.85
N VAL A 522 -11.10 -19.70 -26.72
CA VAL A 522 -12.01 -20.87 -26.67
C VAL A 522 -13.39 -20.55 -27.27
N LEU A 523 -13.84 -19.30 -27.22
CA LEU A 523 -15.14 -18.87 -27.75
C LEU A 523 -15.12 -18.65 -29.28
N ILE A 524 -14.02 -18.16 -29.85
CA ILE A 524 -13.91 -17.83 -31.29
C ILE A 524 -14.29 -19.02 -32.21
N PRO A 525 -13.80 -20.25 -31.99
CA PRO A 525 -14.17 -21.41 -32.80
C PRO A 525 -15.66 -21.77 -32.72
N LEU A 526 -16.34 -21.45 -31.62
CA LEU A 526 -17.79 -21.64 -31.47
C LEU A 526 -18.56 -20.49 -32.12
N ALA A 527 -18.11 -19.25 -31.94
CA ALA A 527 -18.82 -18.04 -32.37
C ALA A 527 -18.72 -17.77 -33.88
N VAL A 528 -17.56 -17.99 -34.50
CA VAL A 528 -17.33 -17.69 -35.93
C VAL A 528 -18.25 -18.48 -36.86
N PRO A 529 -18.43 -19.81 -36.68
CA PRO A 529 -19.37 -20.60 -37.49
C PRO A 529 -20.84 -20.19 -37.32
N ILE A 530 -21.19 -19.47 -36.25
CA ILE A 530 -22.55 -19.01 -35.95
C ILE A 530 -22.79 -17.61 -36.52
N ILE A 531 -21.82 -16.71 -36.34
CA ILE A 531 -21.91 -15.31 -36.77
C ILE A 531 -21.85 -15.20 -38.30
N LEU A 532 -21.04 -16.03 -38.98
CA LEU A 532 -20.91 -15.97 -40.44
C LEU A 532 -22.24 -16.26 -41.19
N PRO A 533 -23.01 -17.32 -40.86
CA PRO A 533 -24.32 -17.57 -41.47
C PRO A 533 -25.35 -16.48 -41.17
N ILE A 534 -25.39 -15.97 -39.92
CA ILE A 534 -26.31 -14.89 -39.54
C ILE A 534 -25.96 -13.61 -40.29
N GLY A 535 -24.67 -13.24 -40.35
CA GLY A 535 -24.19 -12.08 -41.08
C GLY A 535 -24.49 -12.16 -42.57
N LYS A 536 -24.32 -13.35 -43.19
CA LYS A 536 -24.70 -13.59 -44.58
C LYS A 536 -26.21 -13.45 -44.80
N LEU A 537 -27.03 -13.92 -43.86
CA LEU A 537 -28.49 -13.79 -43.93
C LEU A 537 -28.93 -12.32 -43.80
N ILE A 538 -28.40 -11.59 -42.82
CA ILE A 538 -28.70 -10.16 -42.62
C ILE A 538 -28.21 -9.32 -43.80
N TYR A 539 -27.00 -9.57 -44.31
CA TYR A 539 -26.47 -8.90 -45.50
C TYR A 539 -27.34 -9.16 -46.74
N SER A 540 -27.81 -10.40 -46.91
CA SER A 540 -28.76 -10.75 -47.97
C SER A 540 -30.08 -9.99 -47.86
N ILE A 541 -30.58 -9.76 -46.64
CA ILE A 541 -31.85 -9.05 -46.39
C ILE A 541 -31.66 -7.53 -46.51
N GLY A 542 -30.51 -6.99 -46.09
CA GLY A 542 -30.20 -5.56 -46.16
C GLY A 542 -29.80 -5.05 -47.56
N MET A 543 -29.28 -5.94 -48.41
CA MET A 543 -29.04 -5.67 -49.83
C MET A 543 -30.34 -5.69 -50.66
N GLU A 544 -31.39 -6.32 -50.15
CA GLU A 544 -32.74 -6.26 -50.73
C GLU A 544 -33.33 -4.86 -50.46
N GLY A 545 -33.33 -4.02 -51.50
CA GLY A 545 -33.96 -2.69 -51.46
C GLY A 545 -33.02 -1.48 -51.43
N LEU A 546 -31.69 -1.66 -51.49
CA LEU A 546 -30.77 -0.52 -51.62
C LEU A 546 -30.89 0.11 -53.01
N ARG A 547 -31.28 1.39 -53.06
CA ARG A 547 -31.34 2.19 -54.29
C ARG A 547 -30.11 3.08 -54.38
N THR A 548 -29.30 2.92 -55.43
CA THR A 548 -28.14 3.78 -55.67
C THR A 548 -28.39 4.68 -56.90
N PRO A 549 -28.25 6.00 -56.78
CA PRO A 549 -28.42 6.89 -57.93
C PRO A 549 -27.22 6.74 -58.89
N VAL A 550 -27.53 6.57 -60.17
CA VAL A 550 -26.55 6.41 -61.25
C VAL A 550 -26.28 7.79 -61.88
N PRO A 551 -25.02 8.14 -62.22
CA PRO A 551 -24.68 9.46 -62.75
C PRO A 551 -25.42 9.88 -64.04
N GLU A 552 -26.07 8.95 -64.74
CA GLU A 552 -26.86 9.20 -65.96
C GLU A 552 -28.38 9.39 -65.71
N GLY A 553 -28.82 9.57 -64.46
CA GLY A 553 -30.20 10.00 -64.15
C GLY A 553 -31.24 8.88 -63.93
N GLY A 554 -30.82 7.70 -63.46
CA GLY A 554 -31.70 6.61 -63.03
C GLY A 554 -31.37 6.07 -61.63
N GLU A 555 -32.29 5.37 -60.98
CA GLU A 555 -32.06 4.66 -59.72
C GLU A 555 -31.77 3.17 -60.00
N LEU A 556 -30.62 2.68 -59.52
CA LEU A 556 -30.24 1.26 -59.59
C LEU A 556 -30.91 0.54 -58.41
N VAL A 557 -31.89 -0.31 -58.70
CA VAL A 557 -32.67 -1.04 -57.70
C VAL A 557 -32.29 -2.52 -57.76
N CYS A 558 -31.79 -3.04 -56.63
CA CYS A 558 -31.57 -4.46 -56.47
C CYS A 558 -32.88 -5.12 -56.02
N TYR A 559 -33.41 -6.03 -56.84
CA TYR A 559 -34.65 -6.75 -56.54
C TYR A 559 -34.45 -8.25 -56.77
N ARG A 560 -35.22 -9.05 -56.05
CA ARG A 560 -35.19 -10.50 -56.15
C ARG A 560 -36.24 -10.95 -57.17
N ASN A 561 -35.79 -11.62 -58.23
CA ASN A 561 -36.71 -12.13 -59.26
C ASN A 561 -37.55 -13.29 -58.68
N GLU A 562 -38.86 -13.27 -58.86
CA GLU A 562 -39.78 -14.21 -58.18
C GLU A 562 -39.65 -15.65 -58.70
N GLU A 563 -39.25 -15.84 -59.96
CA GLU A 563 -39.14 -17.17 -60.60
C GLU A 563 -37.80 -17.88 -60.30
N ASP A 564 -36.68 -17.14 -60.27
CA ASP A 564 -35.34 -17.73 -60.12
C ASP A 564 -34.63 -17.40 -58.79
N GLN A 565 -35.20 -16.49 -57.98
CA GLN A 565 -34.67 -16.05 -56.68
C GLN A 565 -33.19 -15.62 -56.70
N GLN A 566 -32.69 -15.17 -57.86
CA GLN A 566 -31.40 -14.49 -58.00
C GLN A 566 -31.57 -12.98 -57.75
N LEU A 567 -30.55 -12.35 -57.15
CA LEU A 567 -30.47 -10.89 -57.01
C LEU A 567 -30.16 -10.29 -58.38
N CYS A 568 -31.15 -9.62 -58.98
CA CYS A 568 -31.02 -8.94 -60.25
C CYS A 568 -30.97 -7.42 -60.02
N LEU A 569 -30.11 -6.73 -60.77
CA LEU A 569 -30.01 -5.28 -60.76
C LEU A 569 -30.85 -4.72 -61.91
N LYS A 570 -31.83 -3.86 -61.63
CA LYS A 570 -32.60 -3.14 -62.65
C LYS A 570 -32.44 -1.64 -62.43
N VAL A 571 -32.14 -0.93 -63.51
CA VAL A 571 -32.11 0.54 -63.50
C VAL A 571 -33.52 1.04 -63.83
N GLU A 572 -34.12 1.79 -62.91
CA GLU A 572 -35.40 2.48 -63.15
C GLU A 572 -35.16 3.96 -63.43
N TYR A 573 -35.63 4.41 -64.58
CA TYR A 573 -35.60 5.82 -64.98
C TYR A 573 -37.00 6.43 -64.79
N SER A 574 -37.07 7.58 -64.12
CA SER A 574 -38.34 8.29 -63.92
C SER A 574 -38.88 8.82 -65.24
N ARG A 575 -40.18 8.65 -65.47
CA ARG A 575 -40.85 8.75 -66.78
C ARG A 575 -41.14 10.20 -67.21
N GLU A 576 -40.17 11.11 -67.08
CA GLU A 576 -40.34 12.53 -67.46
C GLU A 576 -39.29 13.12 -68.41
N MET A 577 -38.26 12.38 -68.84
CA MET A 577 -37.35 12.88 -69.88
C MET A 577 -37.02 11.83 -70.94
N LEU A 578 -37.86 11.76 -71.97
CA LEU A 578 -37.55 11.14 -73.25
C LEU A 578 -37.76 12.17 -74.35
N SER A 579 -36.67 12.83 -74.76
CA SER A 579 -36.59 13.51 -76.05
C SER A 579 -35.12 13.64 -76.51
N SER A 580 -34.91 13.23 -77.77
CA SER A 580 -33.77 13.44 -78.65
C SER A 580 -32.46 12.67 -78.40
N SER A 581 -32.34 11.61 -79.20
CA SER A 581 -31.17 10.94 -79.76
C SER A 581 -30.08 11.85 -80.34
N ILE A 582 -28.81 11.37 -80.43
CA ILE A 582 -28.04 11.16 -81.69
C ILE A 582 -26.58 10.67 -81.43
N PHE A 583 -26.31 9.45 -81.96
CA PHE A 583 -25.13 8.86 -82.64
C PHE A 583 -23.69 8.73 -82.06
N CYS A 584 -23.25 7.45 -82.04
CA CYS A 584 -21.95 6.84 -82.45
C CYS A 584 -20.62 7.38 -81.87
N HIS A 585 -19.69 6.57 -81.32
CA HIS A 585 -19.08 5.36 -81.88
C HIS A 585 -18.26 4.59 -80.79
N GLN A 586 -18.15 3.26 -80.97
CA GLN A 586 -16.99 2.39 -80.66
C GLN A 586 -16.57 2.01 -79.19
N ARG A 587 -16.68 0.70 -78.92
CA ARG A 587 -15.94 -0.24 -78.01
C ARG A 587 -14.97 0.33 -76.95
N PRO A 588 -14.95 -0.25 -75.73
CA PRO A 588 -13.95 -1.30 -75.51
C PRO A 588 -14.35 -2.47 -74.59
N THR A 589 -13.69 -3.58 -74.87
CA THR A 589 -13.32 -4.68 -73.98
C THR A 589 -12.42 -4.19 -72.84
N GLY A 590 -12.63 -4.73 -71.63
CA GLY A 590 -11.57 -4.92 -70.64
C GLY A 590 -11.63 -4.06 -69.39
N LEU A 591 -12.36 -4.55 -68.38
CA LEU A 591 -11.99 -4.35 -66.98
C LEU A 591 -10.90 -5.38 -66.62
N LYS A 592 -9.72 -4.89 -66.26
CA LYS A 592 -8.71 -5.46 -65.34
C LYS A 592 -7.63 -4.37 -65.32
N THR A 593 -7.60 -3.50 -64.33
CA THR A 593 -6.94 -3.81 -63.06
C THR A 593 -7.35 -2.80 -61.99
N VAL A 594 -7.83 -3.31 -60.86
CA VAL A 594 -7.73 -2.64 -59.56
C VAL A 594 -6.94 -3.57 -58.66
N ALA A 595 -6.01 -2.95 -57.93
CA ALA A 595 -5.16 -3.44 -56.84
C ALA A 595 -3.78 -3.96 -57.23
N GLU A 596 -2.78 -3.13 -56.88
CA GLU A 596 -1.50 -3.40 -56.20
C GLU A 596 -0.55 -2.26 -56.65
N GLU A 597 -0.03 -1.34 -55.83
CA GLU A 597 0.44 -1.44 -54.43
C GLU A 597 0.34 -0.09 -53.68
N MET A 598 -0.13 -0.16 -52.43
CA MET A 598 0.29 0.66 -51.27
C MET A 598 1.70 0.20 -50.82
N PRO A 599 2.30 0.71 -49.72
CA PRO A 599 2.73 2.06 -49.34
C PRO A 599 4.20 2.05 -48.82
N GLU A 600 4.77 3.22 -48.52
CA GLU A 600 5.64 3.56 -47.37
C GLU A 600 6.74 4.57 -47.72
N LEU A 601 7.08 5.33 -46.68
CA LEU A 601 8.32 6.06 -46.42
C LEU A 601 8.40 7.53 -46.85
N LEU A 602 8.87 8.32 -45.86
CA LEU A 602 9.34 9.70 -45.88
C LEU A 602 8.20 10.72 -45.71
N GLY A 603 7.86 11.17 -44.52
CA GLY A 603 8.79 11.88 -43.63
C GLY A 603 8.30 13.33 -43.52
N LEU A 604 7.87 13.71 -42.31
CA LEU A 604 7.44 15.06 -41.87
C LEU A 604 8.41 16.19 -42.33
N PRO A 605 8.00 17.48 -42.45
CA PRO A 605 7.54 18.33 -41.33
C PRO A 605 6.48 19.42 -41.62
N GLN A 606 5.94 20.00 -40.54
CA GLN A 606 4.94 21.10 -40.48
C GLN A 606 5.48 22.45 -40.97
N PRO A 607 4.63 23.50 -41.13
CA PRO A 607 4.54 24.52 -40.06
C PRO A 607 3.20 25.33 -39.87
N ILE A 608 2.99 25.79 -38.62
CA ILE A 608 2.44 27.08 -38.11
C ILE A 608 0.92 27.40 -38.29
N PRO A 609 0.25 27.92 -37.23
CA PRO A 609 -0.19 29.33 -37.25
C PRO A 609 0.18 30.12 -35.98
N LEU A 610 0.14 31.45 -36.13
CA LEU A 610 0.58 32.50 -35.19
C LEU A 610 -0.64 33.37 -34.76
N THR A 611 -0.38 34.27 -33.79
CA THR A 611 -1.18 35.39 -33.22
C THR A 611 -1.89 35.05 -31.90
N SER A 612 -1.90 35.87 -30.84
CA SER A 612 -1.39 37.23 -30.50
C SER A 612 -1.59 37.42 -28.97
N ASP A 613 -0.59 37.86 -28.21
CA ASP A 613 -0.41 39.22 -27.61
C ASP A 613 -0.79 39.39 -26.11
N ILE A 614 -0.02 40.26 -25.42
CA ILE A 614 -0.26 41.05 -24.18
C ILE A 614 0.37 40.60 -22.82
N THR A 615 1.54 41.19 -22.55
CA THR A 615 2.08 41.96 -21.36
C THR A 615 2.10 41.48 -19.88
N SER A 616 3.32 41.63 -19.33
CA SER A 616 3.76 42.44 -18.14
C SER A 616 3.92 41.86 -16.71
N LEU A 617 5.12 42.18 -16.19
CA LEU A 617 5.50 42.69 -14.85
C LEU A 617 6.00 41.74 -13.71
N ASP A 618 7.31 41.89 -13.45
CA ASP A 618 8.01 42.26 -12.20
C ASP A 618 8.10 41.42 -10.91
N SER A 619 9.33 41.53 -10.34
CA SER A 619 9.80 41.45 -8.93
C SER A 619 9.90 40.05 -8.29
N SER A 620 11.08 39.50 -7.95
CA SER A 620 12.21 39.88 -7.06
C SER A 620 12.08 39.40 -5.60
N VAL A 621 13.23 38.95 -5.07
CA VAL A 621 13.68 38.93 -3.65
C VAL A 621 13.73 37.58 -2.87
N HIS A 622 14.99 37.19 -2.62
CA HIS A 622 15.66 36.56 -1.45
C HIS A 622 15.18 35.27 -0.71
N HIS A 623 16.16 34.35 -0.61
CA HIS A 623 16.51 33.38 0.46
C HIS A 623 16.24 33.87 1.92
N PRO A 624 16.09 32.99 2.96
CA PRO A 624 17.08 31.96 3.32
C PRO A 624 16.60 30.64 3.99
N CYS A 625 17.49 29.63 3.89
CA CYS A 625 17.92 28.63 4.88
C CYS A 625 16.99 28.22 6.06
N ARG A 626 16.81 26.90 6.26
CA ARG A 626 16.93 26.11 7.53
C ARG A 626 16.38 24.67 7.32
N ILE A 627 17.15 23.59 7.50
CA ILE A 627 17.66 22.93 8.72
C ILE A 627 16.83 21.65 9.09
N TYR A 628 17.59 20.57 9.34
CA TYR A 628 17.31 19.21 9.86
C TYR A 628 16.71 18.11 8.95
N THR A 629 17.42 16.99 8.93
CA THR A 629 17.09 15.75 8.22
C THR A 629 16.93 14.65 9.26
N ALA A 630 15.87 13.83 9.17
CA ALA A 630 15.79 12.58 9.92
C ALA A 630 16.63 11.53 9.19
N VAL A 631 17.65 10.99 9.85
CA VAL A 631 18.48 9.91 9.31
C VAL A 631 17.67 8.63 9.30
N ARG A 632 17.35 8.19 8.08
CA ARG A 632 16.73 6.91 7.80
C ARG A 632 17.86 5.89 7.78
N GLY A 633 17.86 4.95 8.72
CA GLY A 633 18.80 3.83 8.70
C GLY A 633 18.74 3.07 7.36
N PRO A 634 19.81 2.35 6.99
CA PRO A 634 19.85 1.56 5.77
C PRO A 634 18.67 0.58 5.76
N VAL A 635 17.91 0.61 4.66
CA VAL A 635 16.79 -0.30 4.43
C VAL A 635 17.36 -1.71 4.36
N MET A 636 17.09 -2.54 5.38
CA MET A 636 17.47 -3.95 5.32
C MET A 636 16.72 -4.67 4.19
N GLU A 637 17.47 -5.41 3.37
CA GLU A 637 16.99 -6.27 2.28
C GLU A 637 16.31 -7.57 2.76
N ALA A 638 15.61 -7.53 3.89
CA ALA A 638 14.77 -8.65 4.36
C ALA A 638 13.27 -8.45 4.04
N ASN A 639 12.92 -7.42 3.26
CA ASN A 639 11.56 -7.18 2.75
C ASN A 639 11.48 -7.11 1.21
N GLU A 640 12.52 -7.55 0.50
CA GLU A 640 12.59 -7.44 -0.96
C GLU A 640 11.77 -8.48 -1.73
N THR A 641 11.37 -9.59 -1.11
CA THR A 641 10.44 -10.54 -1.73
C THR A 641 9.02 -10.00 -1.90
N ASN A 642 8.67 -8.88 -1.24
CA ASN A 642 7.42 -8.14 -1.48
C ASN A 642 7.58 -6.89 -2.38
N ARG A 643 8.76 -6.67 -2.97
CA ARG A 643 9.03 -5.62 -3.97
C ARG A 643 9.05 -6.12 -5.41
N MET A 644 8.92 -7.43 -5.63
CA MET A 644 8.84 -8.09 -6.94
C MET A 644 7.58 -7.76 -7.78
N LEU A 645 6.82 -6.71 -7.44
CA LEU A 645 5.68 -6.23 -8.25
C LEU A 645 5.67 -4.71 -8.51
N SER A 646 6.74 -3.97 -8.19
CA SER A 646 6.89 -2.58 -8.67
C SER A 646 7.69 -2.45 -9.98
N ASN A 647 8.34 -3.52 -10.44
CA ASN A 647 9.18 -3.51 -11.65
C ASN A 647 8.45 -3.36 -12.99
N HIS A 648 7.11 -3.36 -13.02
CA HIS A 648 6.37 -3.12 -14.27
C HIS A 648 6.12 -1.63 -14.55
N ARG A 649 6.15 -0.75 -13.54
CA ARG A 649 5.94 0.70 -13.70
C ARG A 649 7.22 1.48 -14.01
N ASP A 650 8.38 1.00 -13.54
CA ASP A 650 9.67 1.62 -13.88
C ASP A 650 10.18 1.19 -15.26
N LEU A 651 9.75 0.03 -15.78
CA LEU A 651 9.97 -0.35 -17.17
C LEU A 651 9.17 0.53 -18.15
N GLN A 652 7.93 0.90 -17.78
CA GLN A 652 7.11 1.84 -18.56
C GLN A 652 7.64 3.29 -18.51
N LYS A 653 8.22 3.73 -17.39
CA LYS A 653 8.85 5.07 -17.30
C LYS A 653 10.17 5.16 -18.06
N ARG A 654 10.96 4.08 -18.14
CA ARG A 654 12.20 4.02 -18.93
C ARG A 654 11.96 3.94 -20.44
N LEU A 655 10.82 3.41 -20.89
CA LEU A 655 10.44 3.45 -22.31
C LEU A 655 9.88 4.81 -22.76
N LEU A 656 9.26 5.58 -21.86
CA LEU A 656 8.78 6.94 -22.17
C LEU A 656 9.89 8.01 -22.18
N ASN A 657 10.99 7.79 -21.45
CA ASN A 657 12.13 8.72 -21.40
C ASN A 657 13.21 8.45 -22.46
N MET A 658 12.96 7.53 -23.40
CA MET A 658 13.81 7.29 -24.57
C MET A 658 13.32 7.98 -25.85
N SER A 659 12.59 9.09 -25.74
CA SER A 659 12.47 10.04 -26.85
C SER A 659 12.39 11.47 -26.36
N LEU A 660 13.37 12.27 -26.79
CA LEU A 660 13.44 13.74 -26.74
C LEU A 660 13.93 14.36 -25.42
N GLN A 661 15.26 14.48 -25.30
CA GLN A 661 15.85 15.71 -24.79
C GLN A 661 16.79 16.30 -25.85
N GLY A 662 16.52 17.54 -26.22
CA GLY A 662 17.41 18.43 -26.93
C GLY A 662 17.13 19.84 -26.44
N GLU A 663 17.73 20.21 -25.31
CA GLU A 663 17.95 21.62 -24.97
C GLU A 663 19.07 22.19 -25.85
N PRO A 664 19.26 23.53 -25.88
CA PRO A 664 20.39 24.00 -25.09
C PRO A 664 20.17 25.35 -24.39
N GLY A 665 20.64 25.40 -23.14
CA GLY A 665 21.11 26.64 -22.50
C GLY A 665 22.52 27.00 -22.94
N TYR A 666 22.80 28.30 -22.97
CA TYR A 666 24.11 28.95 -22.98
C TYR A 666 24.24 29.70 -21.63
N PHE A 667 25.37 29.85 -20.93
CA PHE A 667 26.80 29.61 -21.19
C PHE A 667 27.59 29.84 -19.86
N ILE A 668 28.87 29.41 -19.85
CA ILE A 668 30.09 30.00 -19.19
C ILE A 668 30.41 29.48 -17.76
N ASP A 669 31.60 28.95 -17.41
CA ASP A 669 32.95 29.12 -18.00
C ASP A 669 34.00 28.00 -17.70
N CYS A 670 34.89 27.83 -18.69
CA CYS A 670 36.36 27.57 -18.72
C CYS A 670 37.08 26.61 -17.74
N PHE A 671 37.78 25.59 -18.28
CA PHE A 671 39.24 25.63 -18.59
C PHE A 671 39.76 24.35 -19.31
N GLU A 672 40.54 24.58 -20.38
CA GLU A 672 41.65 23.82 -21.01
C GLU A 672 41.54 22.34 -21.48
N THR A 673 41.57 22.19 -22.81
CA THR A 673 42.02 21.04 -23.65
C THR A 673 43.57 20.94 -23.71
N PRO A 674 44.25 19.96 -24.37
CA PRO A 674 43.77 18.95 -25.33
C PRO A 674 44.39 17.53 -25.23
N ALA A 675 43.77 16.53 -25.89
CA ALA A 675 44.42 15.67 -26.90
C ALA A 675 43.56 14.46 -27.29
N ALA A 676 43.50 14.23 -28.59
CA ALA A 676 42.72 13.24 -29.31
C ALA A 676 43.23 11.80 -29.18
N ARG A 677 42.33 10.81 -29.33
CA ARG A 677 42.46 9.74 -30.33
C ARG A 677 41.18 8.89 -30.42
N GLU A 678 40.65 8.85 -31.65
CA GLU A 678 39.76 7.81 -32.16
C GLU A 678 40.35 6.41 -31.90
N ILE A 679 39.49 5.39 -31.73
CA ILE A 679 39.58 4.09 -32.42
C ILE A 679 38.26 3.33 -32.26
N ARG A 680 37.60 3.17 -33.41
CA ARG A 680 36.84 2.03 -33.94
C ARG A 680 36.38 0.94 -32.97
N ASN A 681 35.06 0.80 -32.91
CA ASN A 681 34.36 -0.48 -32.73
C ASN A 681 34.56 -1.34 -34.00
N PRO A 682 34.73 -2.67 -33.90
CA PRO A 682 33.69 -3.51 -34.52
C PRO A 682 33.47 -4.92 -33.90
N GLN A 683 32.27 -5.44 -34.22
CA GLN A 683 31.82 -6.86 -34.31
C GLN A 683 31.33 -7.55 -33.02
N PHE A 684 30.03 -7.85 -32.90
CA PHE A 684 29.30 -9.02 -33.44
C PHE A 684 29.76 -10.36 -32.86
N THR A 685 29.11 -10.84 -31.79
CA THR A 685 28.31 -12.09 -31.73
C THR A 685 27.61 -12.18 -30.39
#